data_AF-A0A971KB80-F1
#
_entry.id   AF-A0A971KB80-F1
#
_cell.length_a   1.000
_cell.length_b   1.000
_cell.length_c   1.000
_cell.angle_alpha   90.00
_cell.angle_beta   90.00
_cell.angle_gamma   90.00
#
_symmetry.space_group_name_H-M   'P 1'
#
loop_
_entity.id
_entity.type
_entity.pdbx_description
1 polymer ?
#
loop_
_entity_poly.entity_id
_entity_poly.type
_entity_poly.pdbx_seq_one_letter_code
_entity_poly.pdbx_strand_id
1 'polypeptide(L)'
;MTLPRIPFPRVFFQESWLRGAAGALTGVFIVRLVCEWLPSACVLLWVMVAALAAALLGIWALSKLPHLCWYPLLSAGVYVLWPGTQPVAGAWLAVLIVVWMLLLHGPRWVCHKREALLVFVSFLVLYGITAAPGLLPADSGEFQITSSVLGIPHPPGYPFYTLLGKLATLAPLGSPAWRLNLLSAVFSALTLALLYHTIVHEVHSRIAALAGVLMLGLAPTFWVISTTANIRSLVALLSMACLASLLAWARSPTSRRLAIFGLLFGLGIGHHASIALLGLPFAVFILAHDPRLICRPRRWLPALGAFLAAFLVLLYLPIRSAMQPAFDPAPIRSWAALWGHISASGFGGDMLYYRTASELAARAGVAWQIARLQFGTYLPWLLPLAALLALWLKPGRAALVMGVLLVNLLAALTYRAPQTVEYLLPSYVAAAILLAMGLAALKRLVHAWPSTLITALVLLATLQVGWQSAQTAQVMRQDDTTRVQALALLQQTPRDGVILSNWHQATPLWYLQLVERQRPDVHVEYVYPRGANPNDQTWLERIAAWQAEGRPVVVTNWFYAYERLPERFTPIAGAWQVGQDIDAASLSELQPLDAEFEPSIRMVGYRQALQIYQAQRNLHVTLAFEALKPSEQDLTLFIQLVGPEGPVGQADVTYPASRLLPGSVQLEEVILALLPHAQADNYQLICGFYTNSAGEITRLMVNGQDALALTMIELPAVTAQRPVANHQSAAWANGLLLTGYDVDDSFAQQRRLYLHLAQGWSDAGTDGQAAELQIVTDGQVAAAKALAVLSPGAHQLVAFDLPAGSRALSVRVLGDDGQPVPILGAWHLAQPRDLALVLPSEPQTCIPLAGGITLVGSQVDAGKSLRLSGWLRADQPITRDLSLSWGAVSPDGTERKADSTPAMGAIPALKWGWGWLVQDIQHISLEGAPSGSTLVTTLELYDAFTLAPLQVLDERRVREGQGTRLRLAELTAP
;
A
#
# COMPACT_ATOMS: atom_id res chain seq x y z
N MET A 1 29.29 -9.98 37.52
CA MET A 1 28.35 -10.13 38.66
C MET A 1 27.14 -10.92 38.20
N THR A 2 27.06 -12.19 38.59
CA THR A 2 25.86 -13.02 38.41
C THR A 2 24.84 -12.61 39.48
N LEU A 3 23.77 -11.93 39.09
CA LEU A 3 22.61 -11.75 39.96
C LEU A 3 22.07 -13.15 40.34
N PRO A 4 21.69 -13.38 41.61
CA PRO A 4 21.12 -14.65 42.01
C PRO A 4 19.80 -14.86 41.25
N ARG A 5 19.67 -16.03 40.61
CA ARG A 5 18.39 -16.48 40.07
C ARG A 5 17.44 -16.63 41.27
N ILE A 6 16.42 -15.78 41.35
CA ILE A 6 15.35 -15.93 42.34
C ILE A 6 14.70 -17.32 42.10
N PRO A 7 14.76 -18.25 43.06
CA PRO A 7 14.15 -19.56 42.90
C PRO A 7 12.63 -19.40 43.04
N PHE A 8 11.91 -19.50 41.92
CA PHE A 8 10.46 -19.73 41.94
C PHE A 8 10.20 -21.21 42.27
N PRO A 9 9.22 -21.56 43.11
CA PRO A 9 9.02 -22.94 43.52
C PRO A 9 8.62 -23.80 42.31
N ARG A 10 9.46 -24.80 41.98
CA ARG A 10 9.17 -25.87 41.00
C ARG A 10 7.93 -26.73 41.36
N VAL A 11 7.30 -26.45 42.50
CA VAL A 11 6.23 -27.23 43.13
C VAL A 11 4.89 -27.10 42.40
N PHE A 12 4.59 -25.95 41.76
CA PHE A 12 3.28 -25.75 41.10
C PHE A 12 3.08 -26.53 39.78
N PHE A 13 4.12 -27.12 39.19
CA PHE A 13 4.08 -27.68 37.82
C PHE A 13 4.11 -29.22 37.73
N GLN A 14 4.07 -29.93 38.87
CA GLN A 14 4.08 -31.41 38.92
C GLN A 14 2.70 -32.03 39.22
N GLU A 15 1.68 -31.22 39.50
CA GLU A 15 0.32 -31.68 39.78
C GLU A 15 -0.32 -32.36 38.55
N SER A 16 -0.65 -33.66 38.68
CA SER A 16 -1.20 -34.48 37.60
C SER A 16 -2.57 -34.00 37.10
N TRP A 17 -3.36 -33.37 37.99
CA TRP A 17 -4.69 -32.86 37.65
C TRP A 17 -4.64 -31.61 36.76
N LEU A 18 -3.67 -30.71 36.94
CA LEU A 18 -3.49 -29.53 36.08
C LEU A 18 -3.14 -29.91 34.65
N ARG A 19 -2.36 -30.98 34.49
CA ARG A 19 -2.07 -31.57 33.18
C ARG A 19 -3.35 -32.14 32.55
N GLY A 20 -4.16 -32.88 33.31
CA GLY A 20 -5.47 -33.34 32.85
C GLY A 20 -6.37 -32.17 32.40
N ALA A 21 -6.43 -31.10 33.19
CA ALA A 21 -7.18 -29.89 32.86
C ALA A 21 -6.69 -29.23 31.56
N ALA A 22 -5.38 -29.11 31.36
CA ALA A 22 -4.80 -28.56 30.14
C ALA A 22 -5.13 -29.42 28.89
N GLY A 23 -5.08 -30.75 29.02
CA GLY A 23 -5.47 -31.68 27.95
C GLY A 23 -6.95 -31.55 27.61
N ALA A 24 -7.82 -31.51 28.63
CA ALA A 24 -9.26 -31.31 28.46
C ALA A 24 -9.57 -29.98 27.75
N LEU A 25 -9.01 -28.87 28.25
CA LEU A 25 -9.18 -27.54 27.67
C LEU A 25 -8.73 -27.48 26.21
N THR A 26 -7.64 -28.16 25.84
CA THR A 26 -7.15 -28.20 24.46
C THR A 26 -8.12 -28.92 23.54
N GLY A 27 -8.66 -30.07 23.97
CA GLY A 27 -9.66 -30.81 23.20
C GLY A 27 -10.92 -29.98 22.97
N VAL A 28 -11.44 -29.37 24.04
CA VAL A 28 -12.61 -28.47 24.02
C VAL A 28 -12.34 -27.25 23.12
N PHE A 29 -11.15 -26.66 23.19
CA PHE A 29 -10.73 -25.56 22.33
C PHE A 29 -10.74 -25.90 20.84
N ILE A 30 -10.19 -27.06 20.46
CA ILE A 30 -10.18 -27.51 19.06
C ILE A 30 -11.60 -27.71 18.55
N VAL A 31 -12.47 -28.36 19.33
CA VAL A 31 -13.87 -28.54 18.93
C VAL A 31 -14.56 -27.19 18.75
N ARG A 32 -14.39 -26.26 19.70
CA ARG A 32 -14.96 -24.92 19.58
C ARG A 32 -14.47 -24.21 18.33
N LEU A 33 -13.17 -24.21 18.08
CA LEU A 33 -12.57 -23.57 16.93
C LEU A 33 -13.12 -24.17 15.63
N VAL A 34 -13.17 -25.51 15.51
CA VAL A 34 -13.74 -26.18 14.34
C VAL A 34 -15.22 -25.84 14.15
N CYS A 35 -16.03 -25.89 15.21
CA CYS A 35 -17.44 -25.48 15.15
C CYS A 35 -17.59 -24.04 14.66
N GLU A 36 -16.76 -23.11 15.16
CA GLU A 36 -16.82 -21.69 14.77
C GLU A 36 -16.24 -21.39 13.37
N TRP A 37 -15.46 -22.32 12.78
CA TRP A 37 -15.04 -22.25 11.38
C TRP A 37 -16.01 -22.95 10.43
N LEU A 38 -16.90 -23.81 10.96
CA LEU A 38 -17.96 -24.41 10.18
C LEU A 38 -19.09 -23.39 9.97
N PRO A 39 -19.60 -23.28 8.74
CA PRO A 39 -20.54 -22.22 8.34
C PRO A 39 -21.98 -22.45 8.84
N SER A 40 -22.26 -23.61 9.44
CA SER A 40 -23.60 -24.03 9.85
C SER A 40 -23.77 -24.09 11.36
N ALA A 41 -25.02 -23.93 11.82
CA ALA A 41 -25.38 -24.16 13.21
C ALA A 41 -25.00 -25.59 13.67
N CYS A 42 -24.47 -25.70 14.87
CA CYS A 42 -24.17 -26.98 15.49
C CYS A 42 -25.30 -27.42 16.44
N VAL A 43 -25.60 -28.72 16.48
CA VAL A 43 -26.56 -29.27 17.44
C VAL A 43 -25.87 -29.42 18.79
N LEU A 44 -26.47 -28.86 19.85
CA LEU A 44 -25.90 -28.86 21.21
C LEU A 44 -25.47 -30.24 21.69
N LEU A 45 -26.29 -31.27 21.46
CA LEU A 45 -25.98 -32.64 21.84
C LEU A 45 -24.68 -33.13 21.16
N TRP A 46 -24.53 -32.89 19.85
CA TRP A 46 -23.32 -33.26 19.11
C TRP A 46 -22.10 -32.47 19.58
N VAL A 47 -22.25 -31.17 19.88
CA VAL A 47 -21.18 -30.36 20.47
C VAL A 47 -20.74 -30.91 21.82
N MET A 48 -21.68 -31.26 22.71
CA MET A 48 -21.37 -31.83 24.03
C MET A 48 -20.65 -33.17 23.91
N VAL A 49 -21.12 -34.06 23.03
CA VAL A 49 -20.49 -35.37 22.77
C VAL A 49 -19.09 -35.18 22.19
N ALA A 50 -18.92 -34.31 21.20
CA ALA A 50 -17.64 -34.01 20.58
C ALA A 50 -16.66 -33.37 21.57
N ALA A 51 -17.11 -32.40 22.38
CA ALA A 51 -16.30 -31.74 23.39
C ALA A 51 -15.86 -32.71 24.49
N LEU A 52 -16.74 -33.60 24.96
CA LEU A 52 -16.39 -34.65 25.94
C LEU A 52 -15.38 -35.64 25.34
N ALA A 53 -15.63 -36.13 24.13
CA ALA A 53 -14.71 -37.04 23.45
C ALA A 53 -13.34 -36.39 23.21
N ALA A 54 -13.31 -35.13 22.77
CA ALA A 54 -12.08 -34.37 22.57
C ALA A 54 -11.36 -34.06 23.90
N ALA A 55 -12.10 -33.78 24.98
CA ALA A 55 -11.51 -33.60 26.30
C ALA A 55 -10.82 -34.87 26.80
N LEU A 56 -11.49 -36.03 26.68
CA LEU A 56 -10.92 -37.33 27.01
C LEU A 56 -9.71 -37.67 26.13
N LEU A 57 -9.79 -37.39 24.82
CA LEU A 57 -8.69 -37.57 23.88
C LEU A 57 -7.51 -36.66 24.21
N GLY A 58 -7.76 -35.39 24.58
CA GLY A 58 -6.73 -34.43 24.97
C GLY A 58 -6.04 -34.82 26.28
N ILE A 59 -6.80 -35.28 27.28
CA ILE A 59 -6.25 -35.87 28.52
C ILE A 59 -5.38 -37.08 28.18
N TRP A 60 -5.91 -38.01 27.37
CA TRP A 60 -5.19 -39.21 26.96
C TRP A 60 -3.91 -38.87 26.21
N ALA A 61 -3.96 -37.99 25.20
CA ALA A 61 -2.82 -37.58 24.39
C ALA A 61 -1.72 -36.93 25.26
N LEU A 62 -2.10 -36.02 26.15
CA LEU A 62 -1.15 -35.36 27.04
C LEU A 62 -0.61 -36.30 28.12
N SER A 63 -1.36 -37.32 28.53
CA SER A 63 -0.86 -38.39 29.41
C SER A 63 0.23 -39.24 28.76
N LYS A 64 0.19 -39.42 27.43
CA LYS A 64 1.24 -40.10 26.66
C LYS A 64 2.49 -39.26 26.43
N LEU A 65 2.43 -37.96 26.74
CA LEU A 65 3.52 -37.00 26.57
C LEU A 65 3.94 -36.38 27.93
N PRO A 66 4.44 -37.18 28.89
CA PRO A 66 4.69 -36.71 30.26
C PRO A 66 5.81 -35.65 30.36
N HIS A 67 6.60 -35.50 29.31
CA HIS A 67 7.69 -34.51 29.21
C HIS A 67 7.26 -33.18 28.56
N LEU A 68 6.02 -33.10 28.07
CA LEU A 68 5.49 -31.89 27.44
C LEU A 68 5.14 -30.83 28.49
N CYS A 69 5.50 -29.59 28.19
CA CYS A 69 5.18 -28.43 29.01
C CYS A 69 3.75 -28.00 28.68
N TRP A 70 2.83 -28.25 29.61
CA TRP A 70 1.39 -28.16 29.38
C TRP A 70 0.78 -26.79 29.71
N TYR A 71 1.49 -25.90 30.41
CA TYR A 71 0.93 -24.61 30.80
C TYR A 71 0.58 -23.66 29.63
N PRO A 72 1.25 -23.69 28.44
CA PRO A 72 0.79 -22.90 27.30
C PRO A 72 -0.63 -23.26 26.87
N LEU A 73 -1.02 -24.53 27.05
CA LEU A 73 -2.36 -25.01 26.70
C LEU A 73 -3.45 -24.43 27.61
N LEU A 74 -3.11 -23.98 28.83
CA LEU A 74 -4.09 -23.34 29.72
C LEU A 74 -4.63 -22.03 29.12
N SER A 75 -3.87 -21.34 28.27
CA SER A 75 -4.38 -20.12 27.62
C SER A 75 -5.53 -20.40 26.66
N ALA A 76 -5.70 -21.64 26.20
CA ALA A 76 -6.88 -22.06 25.43
C ALA A 76 -8.19 -21.82 26.20
N GLY A 77 -8.13 -21.83 27.54
CA GLY A 77 -9.26 -21.50 28.41
C GLY A 77 -9.83 -20.10 28.17
N VAL A 78 -9.00 -19.13 27.77
CA VAL A 78 -9.44 -17.77 27.45
C VAL A 78 -10.45 -17.78 26.31
N TYR A 79 -10.16 -18.54 25.24
CA TYR A 79 -11.06 -18.66 24.10
C TYR A 79 -12.24 -19.60 24.40
N VAL A 80 -12.02 -20.73 25.10
CA VAL A 80 -13.09 -21.67 25.47
C VAL A 80 -14.18 -21.00 26.32
N LEU A 81 -13.80 -20.10 27.24
CA LEU A 81 -14.73 -19.37 28.11
C LEU A 81 -15.23 -18.07 27.49
N TRP A 82 -14.75 -17.68 26.31
CA TRP A 82 -15.13 -16.43 25.67
C TRP A 82 -16.61 -16.47 25.25
N PRO A 83 -17.44 -15.48 25.60
CA PRO A 83 -18.89 -15.56 25.37
C PRO A 83 -19.31 -15.34 23.90
N GLY A 84 -18.46 -14.74 23.06
CA GLY A 84 -18.76 -14.44 21.64
C GLY A 84 -18.05 -15.37 20.65
N THR A 85 -18.33 -15.23 19.35
CA THR A 85 -17.64 -15.96 18.27
C THR A 85 -16.52 -15.11 17.69
N GLN A 86 -15.29 -15.62 17.71
CA GLN A 86 -14.11 -14.94 17.15
C GLN A 86 -13.11 -15.96 16.58
N PRO A 87 -13.48 -16.69 15.51
CA PRO A 87 -12.67 -17.79 14.96
C PRO A 87 -11.26 -17.36 14.55
N VAL A 88 -11.10 -16.11 14.09
CA VAL A 88 -9.79 -15.53 13.75
C VAL A 88 -8.92 -15.33 14.99
N ALA A 89 -9.47 -14.80 16.08
CA ALA A 89 -8.75 -14.66 17.35
C ALA A 89 -8.39 -16.03 17.94
N GLY A 90 -9.30 -17.01 17.84
CA GLY A 90 -9.05 -18.40 18.20
C GLY A 90 -7.90 -19.01 17.40
N ALA A 91 -7.87 -18.80 16.07
CA ALA A 91 -6.78 -19.26 15.21
C ALA A 91 -5.43 -18.62 15.59
N TRP A 92 -5.40 -17.31 15.83
CA TRP A 92 -4.18 -16.64 16.29
C TRP A 92 -3.71 -17.11 17.68
N LEU A 93 -4.64 -17.41 18.59
CA LEU A 93 -4.32 -18.04 19.87
C LEU A 93 -3.74 -19.45 19.67
N ALA A 94 -4.28 -20.24 18.74
CA ALA A 94 -3.72 -21.55 18.39
C ALA A 94 -2.30 -21.42 17.85
N VAL A 95 -2.05 -20.47 16.94
CA VAL A 95 -0.71 -20.16 16.42
C VAL A 95 0.22 -19.74 17.56
N LEU A 96 -0.22 -18.87 18.48
CA LEU A 96 0.55 -18.46 19.64
C LEU A 96 0.93 -19.66 20.52
N ILE A 97 -0.02 -20.54 20.84
CA ILE A 97 0.20 -21.74 21.64
C ILE A 97 1.21 -22.66 20.94
N VAL A 98 1.03 -22.94 19.64
CA VAL A 98 1.92 -23.79 18.86
C VAL A 98 3.33 -23.21 18.82
N VAL A 99 3.47 -21.93 18.49
CA VAL A 99 4.77 -21.24 18.51
C VAL A 99 5.38 -21.34 19.90
N TRP A 100 4.64 -21.02 20.96
CA TRP A 100 5.15 -21.07 22.33
C TRP A 100 5.62 -22.48 22.72
N MET A 101 4.86 -23.51 22.37
CA MET A 101 5.25 -24.91 22.60
C MET A 101 6.48 -25.33 21.79
N LEU A 102 6.58 -24.92 20.52
CA LEU A 102 7.77 -25.15 19.69
C LEU A 102 9.00 -24.45 20.26
N LEU A 103 8.86 -23.25 20.84
CA LEU A 103 9.96 -22.56 21.50
C LEU A 103 10.44 -23.29 22.76
N LEU A 104 9.54 -23.98 23.47
CA LEU A 104 9.86 -24.77 24.67
C LEU A 104 10.48 -26.13 24.34
N HIS A 105 10.05 -26.78 23.26
CA HIS A 105 10.38 -28.18 22.94
C HIS A 105 11.16 -28.41 21.64
N GLY A 106 11.43 -27.35 20.87
CA GLY A 106 11.99 -27.44 19.53
C GLY A 106 13.32 -28.19 19.45
N PRO A 107 13.55 -28.97 18.36
CA PRO A 107 14.73 -29.80 18.20
C PRO A 107 16.01 -28.96 18.20
N ARG A 108 17.01 -29.38 18.99
CA ARG A 108 18.33 -28.72 19.08
C ARG A 108 19.30 -29.13 17.97
N TRP A 109 18.89 -30.00 17.05
CA TRP A 109 19.80 -30.81 16.22
C TRP A 109 19.64 -30.52 14.72
N VAL A 110 20.15 -29.38 14.25
CA VAL A 110 20.42 -29.11 12.82
C VAL A 110 21.65 -28.19 12.74
N CYS A 111 22.49 -28.36 11.72
CA CYS A 111 23.60 -27.45 11.45
C CYS A 111 23.07 -26.08 10.97
N HIS A 112 23.53 -24.98 11.58
CA HIS A 112 23.11 -23.60 11.27
C HIS A 112 23.24 -23.21 9.78
N LYS A 113 24.12 -23.88 9.01
CA LYS A 113 24.24 -23.64 7.55
C LYS A 113 23.03 -24.17 6.76
N ARG A 114 22.46 -25.31 7.16
CA ARG A 114 21.26 -25.87 6.52
C ARG A 114 20.03 -25.02 6.82
N GLU A 115 19.95 -24.46 8.02
CA GLU A 115 18.87 -23.54 8.42
C GLU A 115 18.91 -22.23 7.63
N ALA A 116 20.10 -21.65 7.41
CA ALA A 116 20.24 -20.47 6.55
C ALA A 116 19.82 -20.76 5.09
N LEU A 117 20.13 -21.96 4.56
CA LEU A 117 19.65 -22.39 3.25
C LEU A 117 18.11 -22.56 3.22
N LEU A 118 17.50 -23.10 4.28
CA LEU A 118 16.05 -23.17 4.39
C LEU A 118 15.43 -21.77 4.41
N VAL A 119 15.99 -20.83 5.17
CA VAL A 119 15.54 -19.41 5.14
C VAL A 119 15.62 -18.85 3.72
N PHE A 120 16.75 -19.07 3.02
CA PHE A 120 16.90 -18.66 1.62
C PHE A 120 15.80 -19.24 0.74
N VAL A 121 15.62 -20.56 0.73
CA VAL A 121 14.65 -21.24 -0.14
C VAL A 121 13.22 -20.82 0.20
N SER A 122 12.85 -20.76 1.48
CA SER A 122 11.49 -20.40 1.90
C SER A 122 11.12 -18.98 1.46
N PHE A 123 12.00 -18.00 1.67
CA PHE A 123 11.73 -16.62 1.25
C PHE A 123 11.88 -16.42 -0.26
N LEU A 124 12.77 -17.16 -0.92
CA LEU A 124 12.83 -17.14 -2.39
C LEU A 124 11.53 -17.66 -3.01
N VAL A 125 10.97 -18.74 -2.45
CA VAL A 125 9.66 -19.26 -2.89
C VAL A 125 8.57 -18.23 -2.57
N LEU A 126 8.52 -17.70 -1.35
CA LEU A 126 7.54 -16.69 -0.94
C LEU A 126 7.53 -15.49 -1.90
N TYR A 127 8.68 -14.87 -2.12
CA TYR A 127 8.79 -13.71 -2.99
C TYR A 127 8.60 -14.07 -4.47
N GLY A 128 9.05 -15.25 -4.90
CA GLY A 128 8.85 -15.73 -6.27
C GLY A 128 7.38 -15.95 -6.61
N ILE A 129 6.60 -16.54 -5.70
CA ILE A 129 5.15 -16.73 -5.89
C ILE A 129 4.35 -15.44 -5.66
N THR A 130 4.96 -14.35 -5.22
CA THR A 130 4.30 -13.05 -5.07
C THR A 130 4.94 -11.95 -5.94
N ALA A 131 5.84 -12.31 -6.84
CA ALA A 131 6.53 -11.35 -7.70
C ALA A 131 5.53 -10.71 -8.69
N ALA A 132 5.75 -9.42 -9.01
CA ALA A 132 4.97 -8.73 -10.01
C ALA A 132 5.07 -9.45 -11.37
N PRO A 133 3.97 -9.54 -12.13
CA PRO A 133 3.85 -10.47 -13.25
C PRO A 133 4.71 -10.07 -14.46
N GLY A 134 5.11 -8.81 -14.58
CA GLY A 134 5.93 -8.36 -15.69
C GLY A 134 6.41 -6.92 -15.60
N LEU A 135 6.05 -6.13 -16.61
CA LEU A 135 6.49 -4.75 -16.81
C LEU A 135 6.00 -3.84 -15.70
N LEU A 136 6.91 -3.01 -15.17
CA LEU A 136 6.64 -2.07 -14.08
C LEU A 136 6.92 -0.62 -14.52
N PRO A 137 6.34 0.39 -13.85
CA PRO A 137 6.54 1.79 -14.21
C PRO A 137 7.80 2.39 -13.57
N ALA A 138 8.10 3.64 -13.95
CA ALA A 138 9.16 4.46 -13.38
C ALA A 138 10.54 3.76 -13.32
N ASP A 139 11.30 3.95 -12.23
CA ASP A 139 12.64 3.38 -12.06
C ASP A 139 12.67 1.86 -12.25
N SER A 140 11.60 1.15 -11.86
CA SER A 140 11.53 -0.30 -12.04
C SER A 140 11.53 -0.68 -13.52
N GLY A 141 10.78 0.05 -14.35
CA GLY A 141 10.77 -0.10 -15.80
C GLY A 141 12.12 0.25 -16.44
N GLU A 142 12.78 1.32 -15.96
CA GLU A 142 14.12 1.69 -16.44
C GLU A 142 15.16 0.59 -16.15
N PHE A 143 15.12 0.01 -14.95
CA PHE A 143 15.98 -1.12 -14.60
C PHE A 143 15.68 -2.37 -15.43
N GLN A 144 14.42 -2.55 -15.86
CA GLN A 144 14.02 -3.60 -16.80
C GLN A 144 14.57 -3.37 -18.21
N ILE A 145 14.63 -2.11 -18.67
CA ILE A 145 15.26 -1.73 -19.95
C ILE A 145 16.77 -1.94 -19.88
N THR A 146 17.44 -1.24 -18.96
CA THR A 146 18.89 -1.11 -18.90
C THR A 146 19.56 -2.46 -18.68
N SER A 147 18.98 -3.33 -17.85
CA SER A 147 19.47 -4.71 -17.67
C SER A 147 19.32 -5.56 -18.93
N SER A 148 18.26 -5.35 -19.72
CA SER A 148 18.00 -6.14 -20.94
C SER A 148 18.94 -5.75 -22.08
N VAL A 149 19.14 -4.44 -22.30
CA VAL A 149 19.93 -3.91 -23.42
C VAL A 149 21.37 -3.53 -23.05
N LEU A 150 21.77 -3.77 -21.79
CA LEU A 150 23.00 -3.22 -21.20
C LEU A 150 23.04 -1.70 -21.40
N GLY A 151 21.99 -1.00 -20.96
CA GLY A 151 21.90 0.47 -21.02
C GLY A 151 22.61 1.15 -19.84
N ILE A 152 22.48 2.47 -19.78
CA ILE A 152 22.93 3.30 -18.66
C ILE A 152 21.69 3.98 -18.04
N PRO A 153 21.30 3.62 -16.80
CA PRO A 153 20.17 4.24 -16.12
C PRO A 153 20.52 5.65 -15.63
N HIS A 154 19.54 6.34 -15.07
CA HIS A 154 19.70 7.63 -14.41
C HIS A 154 20.83 7.59 -13.33
N PRO A 155 21.46 8.75 -13.04
CA PRO A 155 22.51 8.85 -12.03
C PRO A 155 22.11 8.23 -10.68
N PRO A 156 23.00 7.47 -9.99
CA PRO A 156 24.42 7.28 -10.28
C PRO A 156 24.76 6.15 -11.28
N GLY A 157 23.79 5.59 -12.00
CA GLY A 157 24.02 4.67 -13.11
C GLY A 157 24.10 3.18 -12.77
N TYR A 158 24.06 2.82 -11.48
CA TYR A 158 23.89 1.44 -10.96
C TYR A 158 24.57 0.32 -11.77
N PRO A 159 25.89 0.42 -12.08
CA PRO A 159 26.54 -0.49 -13.03
C PRO A 159 26.56 -1.94 -12.53
N PHE A 160 26.74 -2.14 -11.23
CA PHE A 160 26.76 -3.48 -10.65
C PHE A 160 25.41 -4.19 -10.78
N TYR A 161 24.31 -3.47 -10.50
CA TYR A 161 22.96 -4.02 -10.68
C TYR A 161 22.67 -4.32 -12.15
N THR A 162 23.03 -3.41 -13.07
CA THR A 162 22.81 -3.60 -14.51
C THR A 162 23.50 -4.86 -15.04
N LEU A 163 24.73 -5.13 -14.61
CA LEU A 163 25.48 -6.34 -15.00
C LEU A 163 24.84 -7.61 -14.45
N LEU A 164 24.41 -7.62 -13.17
CA LEU A 164 23.70 -8.75 -12.57
C LEU A 164 22.33 -8.96 -13.23
N GLY A 165 21.63 -7.87 -13.54
CA GLY A 165 20.38 -7.85 -14.30
C GLY A 165 20.55 -8.48 -15.67
N LYS A 166 21.62 -8.13 -16.40
CA LYS A 166 21.91 -8.77 -17.68
C LYS A 166 22.05 -10.28 -17.54
N LEU A 167 22.81 -10.75 -16.55
CA LEU A 167 22.93 -12.20 -16.30
C LEU A 167 21.57 -12.85 -16.02
N ALA A 168 20.69 -12.22 -15.25
CA ALA A 168 19.35 -12.71 -15.00
C ALA A 168 18.50 -12.79 -16.28
N THR A 169 18.59 -11.80 -17.16
CA THR A 169 17.83 -11.82 -18.44
C THR A 169 18.28 -12.91 -19.41
N LEU A 170 19.48 -13.49 -19.24
CA LEU A 170 19.95 -14.60 -20.09
C LEU A 170 19.29 -15.95 -19.76
N ALA A 171 18.68 -16.10 -18.58
CA ALA A 171 17.99 -17.33 -18.20
C ALA A 171 16.72 -17.54 -19.07
N PRO A 172 16.47 -18.71 -19.69
CA PRO A 172 15.39 -18.88 -20.68
C PRO A 172 14.00 -19.14 -20.05
N LEU A 173 13.53 -18.30 -19.11
CA LEU A 173 12.27 -18.50 -18.37
C LEU A 173 11.41 -17.23 -18.31
N GLY A 174 10.17 -17.25 -18.79
CA GLY A 174 9.28 -16.07 -18.72
C GLY A 174 9.79 -14.85 -19.49
N SER A 175 9.25 -13.66 -19.22
CA SER A 175 9.73 -12.41 -19.85
C SER A 175 10.98 -11.84 -19.16
N PRO A 176 11.82 -11.03 -19.85
CA PRO A 176 12.93 -10.33 -19.21
C PRO A 176 12.52 -9.48 -18.00
N ALA A 177 11.40 -8.75 -18.10
CA ALA A 177 10.83 -7.98 -16.99
C ALA A 177 10.55 -8.85 -15.75
N TRP A 178 9.91 -10.01 -15.93
CA TRP A 178 9.62 -10.93 -14.84
C TRP A 178 10.89 -11.52 -14.20
N ARG A 179 11.89 -11.89 -15.00
CA ARG A 179 13.20 -12.38 -14.49
C ARG A 179 13.90 -11.35 -13.61
N LEU A 180 13.75 -10.06 -13.94
CA LEU A 180 14.33 -8.97 -13.17
C LEU A 180 13.57 -8.68 -11.88
N ASN A 181 12.25 -8.90 -11.86
CA ASN A 181 11.47 -8.91 -10.61
C ASN A 181 11.95 -10.06 -9.68
N LEU A 182 12.22 -11.25 -10.25
CA LEU A 182 12.77 -12.38 -9.49
C LEU A 182 14.21 -12.17 -9.02
N LEU A 183 15.01 -11.37 -9.73
CA LEU A 183 16.38 -11.06 -9.29
C LEU A 183 16.37 -10.36 -7.93
N SER A 184 15.42 -9.44 -7.71
CA SER A 184 15.23 -8.82 -6.40
C SER A 184 14.87 -9.85 -5.32
N ALA A 185 14.02 -10.83 -5.63
CA ALA A 185 13.68 -11.92 -4.70
C ALA A 185 14.93 -12.70 -4.26
N VAL A 186 15.86 -12.96 -5.20
CA VAL A 186 17.14 -13.62 -4.90
C VAL A 186 17.99 -12.78 -3.95
N PHE A 187 18.17 -11.49 -4.22
CA PHE A 187 18.96 -10.61 -3.35
C PHE A 187 18.38 -10.49 -1.94
N SER A 188 17.06 -10.35 -1.83
CA SER A 188 16.38 -10.27 -0.54
C SER A 188 16.43 -11.59 0.23
N ALA A 189 16.22 -12.74 -0.43
CA ALA A 189 16.36 -14.05 0.20
C ALA A 189 17.80 -14.30 0.70
N LEU A 190 18.82 -13.89 -0.07
CA LEU A 190 20.22 -13.92 0.36
C LEU A 190 20.47 -13.02 1.57
N THR A 191 19.86 -11.83 1.59
CA THR A 191 19.93 -10.90 2.72
C THR A 191 19.43 -11.56 4.00
N LEU A 192 18.26 -12.21 3.94
CA LEU A 192 17.64 -12.88 5.09
C LEU A 192 18.43 -14.11 5.56
N ALA A 193 18.97 -14.90 4.62
CA ALA A 193 19.82 -16.04 4.96
C ALA A 193 21.13 -15.59 5.63
N LEU A 194 21.74 -14.51 5.15
CA LEU A 194 22.94 -13.92 5.73
C LEU A 194 22.67 -13.28 7.10
N LEU A 195 21.52 -12.61 7.24
CA LEU A 195 21.01 -12.07 8.50
C LEU A 195 20.84 -13.19 9.53
N TYR A 196 20.13 -14.27 9.17
CA TYR A 196 19.96 -15.45 10.03
C TYR A 196 21.31 -15.99 10.51
N HIS A 197 22.19 -16.29 9.55
CA HIS A 197 23.51 -16.84 9.82
C HIS A 197 24.32 -15.95 10.77
N THR A 198 24.31 -14.64 10.51
CA THR A 198 25.05 -13.65 11.31
C THR A 198 24.50 -13.61 12.74
N ILE A 199 23.19 -13.52 12.92
CA ILE A 199 22.58 -13.46 14.25
C ILE A 199 22.85 -14.75 15.03
N VAL A 200 22.69 -15.93 14.43
CA VAL A 200 22.97 -17.22 15.12
C VAL A 200 24.41 -17.27 15.64
N HIS A 201 25.38 -16.77 14.88
CA HIS A 201 26.77 -16.69 15.33
C HIS A 201 27.02 -15.65 16.41
N GLU A 202 26.27 -14.55 16.41
CA GLU A 202 26.45 -13.43 17.32
C GLU A 202 25.84 -13.68 18.71
N VAL A 203 24.66 -14.31 18.76
CA VAL A 203 23.89 -14.46 20.01
C VAL A 203 23.62 -15.91 20.40
N HIS A 204 23.95 -16.88 19.55
CA HIS A 204 23.73 -18.32 19.78
C HIS A 204 22.25 -18.68 20.06
N SER A 205 21.32 -17.96 19.43
CA SER A 205 19.87 -18.18 19.55
C SER A 205 19.22 -18.22 18.18
N ARG A 206 18.81 -19.42 17.76
CA ARG A 206 18.10 -19.67 16.47
C ARG A 206 16.74 -18.99 16.42
N ILE A 207 16.05 -18.98 17.55
CA ILE A 207 14.73 -18.36 17.70
C ILE A 207 14.85 -16.84 17.54
N ALA A 208 15.84 -16.23 18.20
CA ALA A 208 16.05 -14.80 18.07
C ALA A 208 16.45 -14.43 16.62
N ALA A 209 17.28 -15.25 15.97
CA ALA A 209 17.60 -15.09 14.55
C ALA A 209 16.36 -15.20 13.67
N LEU A 210 15.49 -16.17 13.91
CA LEU A 210 14.23 -16.31 13.18
C LEU A 210 13.31 -15.10 13.41
N ALA A 211 13.21 -14.58 14.64
CA ALA A 211 12.42 -13.39 14.94
C ALA A 211 12.92 -12.15 14.18
N GLY A 212 14.24 -11.94 14.12
CA GLY A 212 14.82 -10.86 13.31
C GLY A 212 14.57 -11.04 11.80
N VAL A 213 14.71 -12.27 11.30
CA VAL A 213 14.43 -12.61 9.89
C VAL A 213 12.97 -12.40 9.53
N LEU A 214 12.04 -12.86 10.37
CA LEU A 214 10.60 -12.69 10.12
C LEU A 214 10.20 -11.22 10.21
N MET A 215 10.74 -10.46 11.18
CA MET A 215 10.51 -9.02 11.28
C MET A 215 10.92 -8.29 9.99
N LEU A 216 12.10 -8.58 9.43
CA LEU A 216 12.56 -7.93 8.20
C LEU A 216 11.86 -8.48 6.96
N GLY A 217 11.81 -9.81 6.83
CA GLY A 217 11.33 -10.48 5.62
C GLY A 217 9.83 -10.33 5.39
N LEU A 218 9.06 -10.12 6.45
CA LEU A 218 7.62 -9.87 6.38
C LEU A 218 7.27 -8.38 6.45
N ALA A 219 8.26 -7.48 6.58
CA ALA A 219 8.00 -6.04 6.55
C ALA A 219 7.53 -5.62 5.15
N PRO A 220 6.44 -4.85 5.03
CA PRO A 220 5.83 -4.50 3.75
C PRO A 220 6.81 -3.92 2.71
N THR A 221 7.63 -2.93 3.07
CA THR A 221 8.55 -2.31 2.11
C THR A 221 9.64 -3.29 1.69
N PHE A 222 10.14 -4.12 2.61
CA PHE A 222 11.11 -5.16 2.26
C PHE A 222 10.48 -6.20 1.32
N TRP A 223 9.20 -6.55 1.50
CA TRP A 223 8.49 -7.47 0.62
C TRP A 223 8.27 -6.86 -0.78
N VAL A 224 7.84 -5.59 -0.87
CA VAL A 224 7.62 -4.89 -2.14
C VAL A 224 8.90 -4.81 -2.97
N ILE A 225 10.03 -4.40 -2.38
CA ILE A 225 11.30 -4.36 -3.12
C ILE A 225 11.78 -5.77 -3.51
N SER A 226 11.31 -6.83 -2.83
CA SER A 226 11.68 -8.22 -3.12
C SER A 226 10.86 -8.81 -4.27
N THR A 227 9.77 -8.15 -4.66
CA THR A 227 8.80 -8.64 -5.65
C THR A 227 8.76 -7.79 -6.92
N THR A 228 9.55 -6.71 -6.97
CA THR A 228 9.63 -5.75 -8.09
C THR A 228 11.10 -5.56 -8.49
N ALA A 229 11.38 -5.21 -9.75
CA ALA A 229 12.73 -4.88 -10.21
C ALA A 229 13.23 -3.61 -9.50
N ASN A 230 14.03 -3.77 -8.44
CA ASN A 230 14.37 -2.68 -7.54
C ASN A 230 15.80 -2.82 -7.03
N ILE A 231 16.63 -1.81 -7.32
CA ILE A 231 18.04 -1.71 -6.90
C ILE A 231 18.24 -1.79 -5.38
N ARG A 232 17.20 -1.47 -4.60
CA ARG A 232 17.28 -1.40 -3.14
C ARG A 232 17.29 -2.78 -2.49
N SER A 233 16.83 -3.82 -3.18
CA SER A 233 17.03 -5.22 -2.75
C SER A 233 18.53 -5.56 -2.64
N LEU A 234 19.34 -5.08 -3.59
CA LEU A 234 20.80 -5.22 -3.56
C LEU A 234 21.46 -4.30 -2.52
N VAL A 235 20.90 -3.11 -2.26
CA VAL A 235 21.34 -2.23 -1.16
C VAL A 235 21.18 -2.93 0.20
N ALA A 236 20.05 -3.60 0.43
CA ALA A 236 19.84 -4.37 1.65
C ALA A 236 20.86 -5.52 1.79
N LEU A 237 21.13 -6.25 0.71
CA LEU A 237 22.13 -7.33 0.70
C LEU A 237 23.53 -6.82 1.00
N LEU A 238 23.99 -5.76 0.32
CA LEU A 238 25.32 -5.20 0.51
C LEU A 238 25.48 -4.57 1.90
N SER A 239 24.44 -3.93 2.44
CA SER A 239 24.44 -3.40 3.80
C SER A 239 24.57 -4.53 4.84
N MET A 240 23.79 -5.60 4.68
CA MET A 240 23.89 -6.79 5.55
C MET A 240 25.24 -7.50 5.39
N ALA A 241 25.79 -7.58 4.18
CA ALA A 241 27.09 -8.19 3.91
C ALA A 241 28.25 -7.39 4.54
N CYS A 242 28.18 -6.06 4.52
CA CYS A 242 29.12 -5.21 5.25
C CYS A 242 29.08 -5.47 6.76
N LEU A 243 27.88 -5.48 7.35
CA LEU A 243 27.71 -5.80 8.78
C LEU A 243 28.21 -7.23 9.12
N ALA A 244 27.81 -8.23 8.33
CA ALA A 244 28.19 -9.62 8.55
C ALA A 244 29.71 -9.83 8.46
N SER A 245 30.35 -9.25 7.44
CA SER A 245 31.80 -9.36 7.23
C SER A 245 32.59 -8.63 8.32
N LEU A 246 32.12 -7.46 8.77
CA LEU A 246 32.78 -6.69 9.83
C LEU A 246 32.62 -7.36 11.20
N LEU A 247 31.44 -7.89 11.52
CA LEU A 247 31.23 -8.71 12.73
C LEU A 247 32.08 -10.00 12.68
N ALA A 248 32.20 -10.62 11.50
CA ALA A 248 33.08 -11.78 11.31
C ALA A 248 34.57 -11.45 11.46
N TRP A 249 35.01 -10.26 11.01
CA TRP A 249 36.35 -9.76 11.25
C TRP A 249 36.59 -9.51 12.74
N ALA A 250 35.64 -8.89 13.46
CA ALA A 250 35.78 -8.63 14.88
C ALA A 250 35.96 -9.92 15.72
N ARG A 251 35.35 -11.03 15.28
CA ARG A 251 35.55 -12.36 15.89
C ARG A 251 36.93 -12.95 15.62
N SER A 252 37.52 -12.66 14.46
CA SER A 252 38.82 -13.21 14.06
C SER A 252 39.59 -12.20 13.17
N PRO A 253 40.27 -11.20 13.78
CA PRO A 253 40.82 -10.08 13.04
C PRO A 253 41.97 -10.48 12.12
N THR A 254 41.69 -10.55 10.81
CA THR A 254 42.67 -10.89 9.77
C THR A 254 42.56 -9.91 8.62
N SER A 255 43.69 -9.61 7.95
CA SER A 255 43.73 -8.70 6.80
C SER A 255 42.84 -9.18 5.65
N ARG A 256 42.72 -10.50 5.45
CA ARG A 256 41.80 -11.09 4.46
C ARG A 256 40.34 -10.74 4.75
N ARG A 257 39.87 -10.89 6.00
CA ARG A 257 38.48 -10.57 6.35
C ARG A 257 38.20 -9.08 6.26
N LEU A 258 39.16 -8.24 6.65
CA LEU A 258 39.05 -6.80 6.46
C LEU A 258 39.04 -6.43 4.97
N ALA A 259 39.77 -7.16 4.13
CA ALA A 259 39.75 -6.95 2.67
C ALA A 259 38.43 -7.39 2.03
N ILE A 260 37.80 -8.46 2.51
CA ILE A 260 36.43 -8.82 2.10
C ILE A 260 35.45 -7.70 2.47
N PHE A 261 35.54 -7.15 3.68
CA PHE A 261 34.76 -5.98 4.08
C PHE A 261 35.01 -4.78 3.16
N GLY A 262 36.29 -4.45 2.89
CA GLY A 262 36.67 -3.37 1.99
C GLY A 262 36.08 -3.52 0.58
N LEU A 263 36.16 -4.73 0.01
CA LEU A 263 35.55 -5.06 -1.28
C LEU A 263 34.03 -4.85 -1.26
N LEU A 264 33.33 -5.41 -0.27
CA LEU A 264 31.88 -5.32 -0.16
C LEU A 264 31.41 -3.88 0.07
N PHE A 265 32.15 -3.12 0.88
CA PHE A 265 31.85 -1.72 1.14
C PHE A 265 32.08 -0.86 -0.11
N GLY A 266 33.18 -1.08 -0.84
CA GLY A 266 33.44 -0.42 -2.12
C GLY A 266 32.40 -0.74 -3.18
N LEU A 267 32.00 -2.02 -3.30
CA LEU A 267 30.90 -2.43 -4.20
C LEU A 267 29.57 -1.82 -3.77
N GLY A 268 29.32 -1.71 -2.46
CA GLY A 268 28.18 -1.02 -1.87
C GLY A 268 28.09 0.44 -2.31
N ILE A 269 29.17 1.21 -2.11
CA ILE A 269 29.23 2.62 -2.52
C ILE A 269 29.11 2.75 -4.04
N GLY A 270 29.82 1.90 -4.81
CA GLY A 270 29.77 1.90 -6.27
C GLY A 270 28.41 1.49 -6.85
N HIS A 271 27.59 0.75 -6.09
CA HIS A 271 26.20 0.46 -6.44
C HIS A 271 25.26 1.60 -6.05
N HIS A 272 25.33 2.06 -4.80
CA HIS A 272 24.46 3.11 -4.28
C HIS A 272 25.18 3.97 -3.24
N ALA A 273 25.33 5.27 -3.52
CA ALA A 273 26.14 6.18 -2.73
C ALA A 273 25.70 6.30 -1.26
N SER A 274 24.41 6.07 -0.94
CA SER A 274 23.93 6.11 0.46
C SER A 274 24.65 5.11 1.38
N ILE A 275 25.22 4.02 0.86
CA ILE A 275 26.00 3.08 1.67
C ILE A 275 27.24 3.75 2.26
N ALA A 276 27.79 4.80 1.61
CA ALA A 276 28.94 5.55 2.12
C ALA A 276 28.68 6.15 3.50
N LEU A 277 27.42 6.50 3.81
CA LEU A 277 27.01 7.03 5.12
C LEU A 277 27.29 6.03 6.25
N LEU A 278 27.20 4.73 5.96
CA LEU A 278 27.51 3.67 6.91
C LEU A 278 29.01 3.57 7.22
N GLY A 279 29.87 4.25 6.45
CA GLY A 279 31.30 4.31 6.68
C GLY A 279 31.66 4.88 8.05
N LEU A 280 30.88 5.84 8.57
CA LEU A 280 31.12 6.42 9.89
C LEU A 280 31.00 5.38 11.02
N PRO A 281 29.86 4.68 11.22
CA PRO A 281 29.78 3.65 12.26
C PRO A 281 30.75 2.48 12.02
N PHE A 282 31.05 2.13 10.76
CA PHE A 282 32.05 1.10 10.46
C PHE A 282 33.46 1.51 10.88
N ALA A 283 33.90 2.72 10.54
CA ALA A 283 35.22 3.24 10.89
C ALA A 283 35.38 3.35 12.41
N VAL A 284 34.38 3.92 13.10
CA VAL A 284 34.38 4.02 14.57
C VAL A 284 34.51 2.63 15.20
N PHE A 285 33.76 1.64 14.73
CA PHE A 285 33.84 0.28 15.24
C PHE A 285 35.21 -0.37 14.98
N ILE A 286 35.77 -0.24 13.77
CA ILE A 286 37.10 -0.79 13.43
C ILE A 286 38.17 -0.20 14.36
N LEU A 287 38.17 1.12 14.53
CA LEU A 287 39.15 1.83 15.34
C LEU A 287 38.98 1.54 16.83
N ALA A 288 37.74 1.42 17.32
CA ALA A 288 37.48 1.03 18.70
C ALA A 288 37.88 -0.43 18.99
N HIS A 289 37.74 -1.32 18.01
CA HIS A 289 38.03 -2.76 18.16
C HIS A 289 39.53 -3.09 18.00
N ASP A 290 40.25 -2.41 17.11
CA ASP A 290 41.71 -2.57 16.94
C ASP A 290 42.39 -1.21 16.63
N PRO A 291 42.65 -0.35 17.65
CA PRO A 291 43.25 0.97 17.46
C PRO A 291 44.65 0.91 16.82
N ARG A 292 45.38 -0.19 17.05
CA ARG A 292 46.74 -0.40 16.52
C ARG A 292 46.75 -0.62 15.00
N LEU A 293 45.59 -0.79 14.37
CA LEU A 293 45.45 -0.94 12.93
C LEU A 293 46.02 0.26 12.20
N ILE A 294 45.79 1.49 12.68
CA ILE A 294 46.28 2.74 12.06
C ILE A 294 47.80 2.68 11.86
N CYS A 295 48.54 2.24 12.88
CA CYS A 295 50.01 2.19 12.86
C CYS A 295 50.58 0.98 12.10
N ARG A 296 49.75 0.10 11.52
CA ARG A 296 50.17 -1.13 10.86
C ARG A 296 49.61 -1.21 9.42
N PRO A 297 50.17 -0.44 8.46
CA PRO A 297 49.64 -0.33 7.10
C PRO A 297 49.48 -1.68 6.40
N ARG A 298 50.41 -2.61 6.59
CA ARG A 298 50.31 -3.98 6.03
C ARG A 298 49.00 -4.70 6.39
N ARG A 299 48.34 -4.32 7.49
CA ARG A 299 47.09 -4.96 7.94
C ARG A 299 45.84 -4.42 7.25
N TRP A 300 45.82 -3.15 6.82
CA TRP A 300 44.67 -2.50 6.19
C TRP A 300 44.86 -2.14 4.71
N LEU A 301 46.11 -2.07 4.21
CA LEU A 301 46.39 -1.84 2.78
C LEU A 301 45.69 -2.84 1.84
N PRO A 302 45.62 -4.15 2.14
CA PRO A 302 44.84 -5.08 1.31
C PRO A 302 43.35 -4.73 1.27
N ALA A 303 42.82 -4.16 2.36
CA ALA A 303 41.42 -3.74 2.42
C ALA A 303 41.17 -2.45 1.66
N LEU A 304 42.08 -1.47 1.74
CA LEU A 304 42.04 -0.30 0.89
C LEU A 304 42.16 -0.68 -0.58
N GLY A 305 43.10 -1.58 -0.94
CA GLY A 305 43.25 -2.06 -2.31
C GLY A 305 41.99 -2.77 -2.82
N ALA A 306 41.36 -3.63 -2.02
CA ALA A 306 40.11 -4.28 -2.36
C ALA A 306 38.93 -3.31 -2.49
N PHE A 307 38.86 -2.31 -1.61
CA PHE A 307 37.90 -1.22 -1.68
C PHE A 307 38.04 -0.41 -2.97
N LEU A 308 39.26 0.00 -3.32
CA LEU A 308 39.54 0.74 -4.56
C LEU A 308 39.27 -0.12 -5.81
N ALA A 309 39.63 -1.40 -5.78
CA ALA A 309 39.37 -2.33 -6.88
C ALA A 309 37.87 -2.55 -7.13
N ALA A 310 37.01 -2.42 -6.11
CA ALA A 310 35.57 -2.51 -6.28
C ALA A 310 35.01 -1.45 -7.23
N PHE A 311 35.61 -0.25 -7.26
CA PHE A 311 35.18 0.84 -8.13
C PHE A 311 35.52 0.61 -9.61
N LEU A 312 36.27 -0.43 -9.96
CA LEU A 312 36.46 -0.84 -11.37
C LEU A 312 35.13 -1.13 -12.06
N VAL A 313 34.08 -1.51 -11.32
CA VAL A 313 32.73 -1.69 -11.86
C VAL A 313 32.17 -0.41 -12.49
N LEU A 314 32.60 0.78 -12.03
CA LEU A 314 32.17 2.06 -12.58
C LEU A 314 32.71 2.31 -14.00
N LEU A 315 33.77 1.60 -14.42
CA LEU A 315 34.26 1.67 -15.80
C LEU A 315 33.22 1.18 -16.81
N TYR A 316 32.21 0.43 -16.38
CA TYR A 316 31.04 0.10 -17.20
C TYR A 316 30.41 1.36 -17.83
N LEU A 317 30.29 2.46 -17.07
CA LEU A 317 29.58 3.66 -17.52
C LEU A 317 30.24 4.31 -18.76
N PRO A 318 31.51 4.75 -18.73
CA PRO A 318 32.13 5.38 -19.90
C PRO A 318 32.39 4.39 -21.03
N ILE A 319 32.72 3.12 -20.72
CA ILE A 319 32.93 2.09 -21.75
C ILE A 319 31.63 1.84 -22.49
N ARG A 320 30.53 1.65 -21.76
CA ARG A 320 29.24 1.34 -22.38
C ARG A 320 28.71 2.54 -23.16
N SER A 321 28.81 3.76 -22.63
CA SER A 321 28.39 4.97 -23.36
C SER A 321 29.19 5.17 -24.66
N ALA A 322 30.49 4.87 -24.65
CA ALA A 322 31.32 4.88 -25.87
C ALA A 322 30.86 3.84 -26.92
N MET A 323 30.26 2.72 -26.49
CA MET A 323 29.66 1.71 -27.36
C MET A 323 28.27 2.09 -27.87
N GLN A 324 27.70 3.23 -27.47
CA GLN A 324 26.39 3.73 -27.91
C GLN A 324 25.27 2.68 -27.70
N PRO A 325 24.94 2.33 -26.44
CA PRO A 325 23.93 1.32 -26.18
C PRO A 325 22.55 1.88 -26.56
N ALA A 326 21.57 0.99 -26.72
CA ALA A 326 20.22 1.39 -27.11
C ALA A 326 19.52 2.35 -26.12
N PHE A 327 19.99 2.40 -24.86
CA PHE A 327 19.50 3.32 -23.84
C PHE A 327 20.69 4.01 -23.14
N ASP A 328 20.93 5.27 -23.51
CA ASP A 328 21.96 6.17 -22.96
C ASP A 328 21.44 7.62 -23.00
N PRO A 329 20.49 7.98 -22.12
CA PRO A 329 19.82 9.28 -22.19
C PRO A 329 20.76 10.47 -21.92
N ALA A 330 21.90 10.23 -21.27
CA ALA A 330 22.91 11.25 -20.98
C ALA A 330 24.33 10.69 -21.21
N PRO A 331 24.87 10.78 -22.45
CA PRO A 331 26.14 10.17 -22.81
C PRO A 331 27.32 10.59 -21.92
N ILE A 332 28.08 9.60 -21.44
CA ILE A 332 29.21 9.75 -20.52
C ILE A 332 30.52 9.63 -21.31
N ARG A 333 30.90 10.71 -22.00
CA ARG A 333 32.07 10.75 -22.90
C ARG A 333 33.24 11.62 -22.42
N SER A 334 33.14 12.18 -21.22
CA SER A 334 34.18 13.00 -20.60
C SER A 334 34.31 12.70 -19.12
N TRP A 335 35.45 13.06 -18.52
CA TRP A 335 35.65 12.93 -17.08
C TRP A 335 34.63 13.74 -16.26
N ALA A 336 34.30 14.95 -16.72
CA ALA A 336 33.30 15.79 -16.07
C ALA A 336 31.90 15.15 -16.10
N ALA A 337 31.50 14.55 -17.22
CA ALA A 337 30.24 13.82 -17.34
C ALA A 337 30.22 12.58 -16.43
N LEU A 338 31.34 11.84 -16.39
CA LEU A 338 31.47 10.66 -15.53
C LEU A 338 31.35 11.02 -14.05
N TRP A 339 32.07 12.05 -13.62
CA TRP A 339 32.01 12.52 -12.24
C TRP A 339 30.62 13.08 -11.88
N GLY A 340 30.03 13.91 -12.74
CA GLY A 340 28.69 14.45 -12.53
C GLY A 340 27.63 13.34 -12.42
N HIS A 341 27.75 12.30 -13.25
CA HIS A 341 26.84 11.15 -13.21
C HIS A 341 27.04 10.32 -11.93
N ILE A 342 28.26 9.89 -11.59
CA ILE A 342 28.50 9.06 -10.39
C ILE A 342 28.18 9.82 -9.10
N SER A 343 28.51 11.10 -9.02
CA SER A 343 28.21 11.93 -7.84
C SER A 343 26.74 12.32 -7.76
N ALA A 344 25.95 12.05 -8.81
CA ALA A 344 24.55 12.43 -8.92
C ALA A 344 24.35 13.94 -8.64
N SER A 345 25.27 14.77 -9.12
CA SER A 345 25.35 16.19 -8.75
C SER A 345 24.11 17.01 -9.12
N GLY A 346 23.29 16.51 -10.07
CA GLY A 346 22.00 17.09 -10.42
C GLY A 346 20.96 17.07 -9.29
N PHE A 347 21.12 16.18 -8.29
CA PHE A 347 20.27 16.11 -7.09
C PHE A 347 20.89 16.87 -5.91
N GLY A 348 21.86 17.75 -6.17
CA GLY A 348 22.48 18.59 -5.15
C GLY A 348 21.44 19.46 -4.43
N GLY A 349 21.48 19.45 -3.10
CA GLY A 349 20.58 20.23 -2.25
C GLY A 349 19.43 19.45 -1.63
N ASP A 350 19.10 18.25 -2.12
CA ASP A 350 18.06 17.42 -1.51
C ASP A 350 18.56 16.72 -0.23
N MET A 351 19.83 16.30 -0.18
CA MET A 351 20.43 15.76 1.03
C MET A 351 20.69 16.89 2.04
N LEU A 352 20.39 16.63 3.33
CA LEU A 352 20.37 17.66 4.36
C LEU A 352 19.43 18.83 4.01
N TYR A 353 18.31 18.58 3.33
CA TYR A 353 17.32 19.62 3.02
C TYR A 353 16.59 20.11 4.28
N TYR A 354 16.09 19.18 5.09
CA TYR A 354 15.43 19.50 6.36
C TYR A 354 16.48 19.73 7.45
N ARG A 355 16.52 20.94 8.02
CA ARG A 355 17.61 21.38 8.92
C ARG A 355 17.12 21.97 10.23
N THR A 356 15.89 22.49 10.26
CA THR A 356 15.35 23.15 11.45
C THR A 356 14.80 22.13 12.44
N ALA A 357 14.72 22.51 13.73
CA ALA A 357 14.19 21.62 14.76
C ALA A 357 12.72 21.22 14.51
N SER A 358 11.91 22.13 13.98
CA SER A 358 10.51 21.88 13.63
C SER A 358 10.37 20.89 12.46
N GLU A 359 11.14 21.08 11.39
CA GLU A 359 11.16 20.14 10.26
C GLU A 359 11.63 18.75 10.70
N LEU A 360 12.70 18.68 11.50
CA LEU A 360 13.22 17.41 12.00
C LEU A 360 12.22 16.71 12.94
N ALA A 361 11.48 17.47 13.77
CA ALA A 361 10.40 16.93 14.59
C ALA A 361 9.25 16.38 13.74
N ALA A 362 8.84 17.09 12.69
CA ALA A 362 7.83 16.62 11.74
C ALA A 362 8.28 15.33 11.02
N ARG A 363 9.52 15.32 10.51
CA ARG A 363 10.12 14.15 9.87
C ARG A 363 10.29 12.98 10.84
N ALA A 364 10.57 13.23 12.13
CA ALA A 364 10.60 12.18 13.15
C ALA A 364 9.21 11.57 13.38
N GLY A 365 8.15 12.39 13.36
CA GLY A 365 6.76 11.91 13.37
C GLY A 365 6.44 11.02 12.17
N VAL A 366 6.91 11.40 10.98
CA VAL A 366 6.79 10.58 9.76
C VAL A 366 7.61 9.29 9.87
N ALA A 367 8.83 9.31 10.38
CA ALA A 367 9.63 8.10 10.59
C ALA A 367 8.99 7.15 11.61
N TRP A 368 8.33 7.69 12.65
CA TRP A 368 7.54 6.91 13.59
C TRP A 368 6.33 6.24 12.91
N GLN A 369 5.63 6.97 12.04
CA GLN A 369 4.56 6.41 11.23
C GLN A 369 5.07 5.30 10.30
N ILE A 370 6.20 5.52 9.61
CA ILE A 370 6.85 4.48 8.79
C ILE A 370 7.14 3.24 9.65
N ALA A 371 7.73 3.40 10.84
CA ALA A 371 8.02 2.25 11.71
C ALA A 371 6.75 1.46 12.10
N ARG A 372 5.62 2.13 12.36
CA ARG A 372 4.32 1.48 12.62
C ARG A 372 3.78 0.75 11.41
N LEU A 373 3.90 1.32 10.21
CA LEU A 373 3.49 0.66 8.97
C LEU A 373 4.37 -0.55 8.67
N GLN A 374 5.68 -0.48 8.96
CA GLN A 374 6.61 -1.56 8.67
C GLN A 374 6.57 -2.72 9.66
N PHE A 375 6.33 -2.44 10.94
CA PHE A 375 6.47 -3.41 12.03
C PHE A 375 5.21 -3.55 12.89
N GLY A 376 4.10 -2.96 12.47
CA GLY A 376 2.83 -2.95 13.20
C GLY A 376 2.84 -2.02 14.43
N THR A 377 1.76 -2.09 15.21
CA THR A 377 1.53 -1.16 16.33
C THR A 377 2.52 -1.34 17.49
N TYR A 378 2.90 -2.59 17.80
CA TYR A 378 3.60 -2.90 19.07
C TYR A 378 5.12 -3.02 18.95
N LEU A 379 5.64 -3.58 17.86
CA LEU A 379 7.08 -3.82 17.72
C LEU A 379 7.95 -2.54 17.77
N PRO A 380 7.54 -1.39 17.16
CA PRO A 380 8.33 -0.16 17.24
C PRO A 380 8.61 0.30 18.67
N TRP A 381 7.65 0.11 19.60
CA TRP A 381 7.83 0.44 21.02
C TRP A 381 8.82 -0.49 21.74
N LEU A 382 8.96 -1.73 21.26
CA LEU A 382 9.90 -2.71 21.83
C LEU A 382 11.33 -2.53 21.34
N LEU A 383 11.53 -1.89 20.18
CA LEU A 383 12.86 -1.74 19.56
C LEU A 383 13.87 -0.95 20.41
N PRO A 384 13.52 0.18 21.05
CA PRO A 384 14.43 0.88 21.95
C PRO A 384 14.88 -0.01 23.11
N LEU A 385 13.95 -0.73 23.75
CA LEU A 385 14.27 -1.67 24.82
C LEU A 385 15.15 -2.81 24.31
N ALA A 386 14.85 -3.38 23.14
CA ALA A 386 15.67 -4.42 22.54
C ALA A 386 17.09 -3.93 22.23
N ALA A 387 17.25 -2.69 21.77
CA ALA A 387 18.55 -2.07 21.54
C ALA A 387 19.34 -1.87 22.84
N LEU A 388 18.70 -1.41 23.92
CA LEU A 388 19.33 -1.29 25.24
C LEU A 388 19.78 -2.66 25.78
N LEU A 389 18.92 -3.68 25.65
CA LEU A 389 19.25 -5.05 26.03
C LEU A 389 20.38 -5.64 25.16
N ALA A 390 20.43 -5.29 23.87
CA ALA A 390 21.52 -5.67 22.98
C ALA A 390 22.86 -5.03 23.39
N LEU A 391 22.85 -3.74 23.79
CA LEU A 391 24.01 -3.04 24.33
C LEU A 391 24.52 -3.68 25.62
N TRP A 392 23.61 -4.06 26.51
CA TRP A 392 23.97 -4.79 27.73
C TRP A 392 24.63 -6.14 27.41
N LEU A 393 24.14 -6.84 26.38
CA LEU A 393 24.65 -8.16 26.01
C LEU A 393 26.01 -8.12 25.29
N LYS A 394 26.18 -7.21 24.33
CA LYS A 394 27.33 -7.10 23.42
C LYS A 394 27.57 -5.62 23.04
N PRO A 395 28.10 -4.78 23.94
CA PRO A 395 28.08 -3.32 23.77
C PRO A 395 28.73 -2.83 22.47
N GLY A 396 29.95 -3.26 22.14
CA GLY A 396 30.63 -2.81 20.92
C GLY A 396 29.90 -3.23 19.63
N ARG A 397 29.34 -4.44 19.59
CA ARG A 397 28.64 -4.96 18.41
C ARG A 397 27.26 -4.33 18.25
N ALA A 398 26.54 -4.16 19.36
CA ALA A 398 25.26 -3.46 19.37
C ALA A 398 25.43 -1.97 19.03
N ALA A 399 26.50 -1.32 19.52
CA ALA A 399 26.82 0.07 19.19
C ALA A 399 27.09 0.26 17.69
N LEU A 400 27.79 -0.69 17.03
CA LEU A 400 27.95 -0.68 15.58
C LEU A 400 26.60 -0.72 14.85
N VAL A 401 25.75 -1.68 15.21
CA VAL A 401 24.44 -1.89 14.55
C VAL A 401 23.51 -0.70 14.80
N MET A 402 23.48 -0.19 16.03
CA MET A 402 22.74 1.02 16.38
C MET A 402 23.29 2.26 15.67
N GLY A 403 24.61 2.36 15.49
CA GLY A 403 25.24 3.43 14.70
C GLY A 403 24.79 3.40 13.23
N VAL A 404 24.72 2.21 12.62
CA VAL A 404 24.14 2.04 11.27
C VAL A 404 22.68 2.50 11.23
N LEU A 405 21.87 2.08 12.22
CA LEU A 405 20.47 2.48 12.31
C LEU A 405 20.33 4.00 12.40
N LEU A 406 21.02 4.63 13.35
CA LEU A 406 20.90 6.04 13.67
C LEU A 406 21.45 6.95 12.56
N VAL A 407 22.60 6.62 11.99
CA VAL A 407 23.20 7.43 10.91
C VAL A 407 22.33 7.36 9.64
N ASN A 408 21.86 6.16 9.26
CA ASN A 408 20.98 6.02 8.11
C ASN A 408 19.60 6.67 8.35
N LEU A 409 19.06 6.54 9.56
CA LEU A 409 17.80 7.21 9.95
C LEU A 409 17.95 8.73 9.88
N LEU A 410 19.02 9.30 10.43
CA LEU A 410 19.28 10.74 10.37
C LEU A 410 19.40 11.23 8.93
N ALA A 411 20.11 10.49 8.08
CA ALA A 411 20.20 10.81 6.66
C ALA A 411 18.81 10.81 6.01
N ALA A 412 17.99 9.78 6.22
CA ALA A 412 16.63 9.71 5.68
C ALA A 412 15.71 10.82 6.21
N LEU A 413 15.83 11.19 7.49
CA LEU A 413 15.06 12.29 8.10
C LEU A 413 15.36 13.64 7.43
N THR A 414 16.63 13.85 7.10
CA THR A 414 17.10 15.12 6.51
C THR A 414 16.97 15.17 4.98
N TYR A 415 16.69 14.05 4.32
CA TYR A 415 16.64 13.94 2.87
C TYR A 415 15.24 14.28 2.32
N ARG A 416 15.16 15.26 1.40
CA ARG A 416 13.94 15.53 0.61
C ARG A 416 13.85 14.60 -0.60
N ALA A 417 13.83 13.30 -0.33
CA ALA A 417 13.61 12.32 -1.37
C ALA A 417 12.15 11.86 -1.40
N PRO A 418 11.55 11.75 -2.61
CA PRO A 418 10.34 10.97 -2.76
C PRO A 418 10.62 9.53 -2.28
N GLN A 419 9.66 8.89 -1.62
CA GLN A 419 9.76 7.49 -1.15
C GLN A 419 10.82 7.27 -0.05
N THR A 420 10.90 8.16 0.94
CA THR A 420 11.79 8.01 2.12
C THR A 420 11.71 6.61 2.76
N VAL A 421 10.52 5.98 2.74
CA VAL A 421 10.27 4.63 3.26
C VAL A 421 11.26 3.57 2.76
N GLU A 422 11.75 3.67 1.51
CA GLU A 422 12.68 2.68 0.95
C GLU A 422 14.15 2.98 1.29
N TYR A 423 14.51 4.25 1.56
CA TYR A 423 15.87 4.64 1.99
C TYR A 423 16.23 4.13 3.40
N LEU A 424 15.23 3.72 4.17
CA LEU A 424 15.40 3.19 5.53
C LEU A 424 15.79 1.71 5.58
N LEU A 425 15.99 1.03 4.44
CA LEU A 425 16.35 -0.40 4.41
C LEU A 425 17.58 -0.77 5.26
N PRO A 426 18.71 -0.03 5.23
CA PRO A 426 19.82 -0.31 6.15
C PRO A 426 19.41 -0.19 7.62
N SER A 427 18.52 0.75 7.96
CA SER A 427 17.95 0.87 9.32
C SER A 427 17.03 -0.30 9.68
N TYR A 428 16.25 -0.83 8.74
CA TYR A 428 15.41 -2.02 8.96
C TYR A 428 16.27 -3.27 9.21
N VAL A 429 17.34 -3.47 8.44
CA VAL A 429 18.32 -4.55 8.66
C VAL A 429 18.94 -4.42 10.06
N ALA A 430 19.36 -3.23 10.45
CA ALA A 430 19.92 -2.97 11.77
C ALA A 430 18.90 -3.22 12.90
N ALA A 431 17.65 -2.77 12.74
CA ALA A 431 16.58 -2.98 13.71
C ALA A 431 16.29 -4.47 13.93
N ALA A 432 16.27 -5.28 12.87
CA ALA A 432 16.10 -6.74 12.97
C ALA A 432 17.21 -7.43 13.78
N ILE A 433 18.48 -6.99 13.60
CA ILE A 433 19.60 -7.50 14.40
C ILE A 433 19.46 -7.09 15.88
N LEU A 434 19.10 -5.82 16.15
CA LEU A 434 18.91 -5.31 17.52
C LEU A 434 17.76 -6.03 18.23
N LEU A 435 16.63 -6.27 17.56
CA LEU A 435 15.52 -7.05 18.09
C LEU A 435 16.01 -8.44 18.52
N ALA A 436 16.72 -9.15 17.63
CA ALA A 436 17.22 -10.48 17.91
C ALA A 436 18.23 -10.49 19.07
N MET A 437 19.15 -9.53 19.12
CA MET A 437 20.08 -9.38 20.23
C MET A 437 19.36 -9.10 21.55
N GLY A 438 18.34 -8.24 21.54
CA GLY A 438 17.50 -7.93 22.69
C GLY A 438 16.74 -9.14 23.21
N LEU A 439 16.13 -9.95 22.33
CA LEU A 439 15.45 -11.19 22.71
C LEU A 439 16.43 -12.22 23.32
N ALA A 440 17.63 -12.34 22.74
CA ALA A 440 18.66 -13.21 23.29
C ALA A 440 19.16 -12.75 24.67
N ALA A 441 19.25 -11.44 24.89
CA ALA A 441 19.58 -10.84 26.18
C ALA A 441 18.48 -11.05 27.21
N LEU A 442 17.21 -10.83 26.84
CA LEU A 442 16.04 -11.04 27.69
C LEU A 442 16.00 -12.47 28.24
N LYS A 443 16.26 -13.48 27.38
CA LYS A 443 16.32 -14.89 27.79
C LYS A 443 17.40 -15.19 28.86
N ARG A 444 18.42 -14.34 28.98
CA ARG A 444 19.45 -14.46 30.02
C ARG A 444 19.04 -13.78 31.33
N LEU A 445 18.19 -12.75 31.25
CA LEU A 445 17.80 -11.90 32.38
C LEU A 445 16.58 -12.44 33.12
N VAL A 446 15.57 -12.96 32.41
CA VAL A 446 14.32 -13.43 33.01
C VAL A 446 14.19 -14.96 32.92
N HIS A 447 13.23 -15.51 33.67
CA HIS A 447 12.96 -16.96 33.68
C HIS A 447 12.61 -17.48 32.28
N ALA A 448 12.64 -18.81 32.10
CA ALA A 448 12.42 -19.42 30.79
C ALA A 448 11.02 -19.15 30.22
N TRP A 449 9.96 -19.22 31.04
CA TRP A 449 8.59 -19.09 30.52
C TRP A 449 8.22 -17.65 30.09
N PRO A 450 8.52 -16.56 30.83
CA PRO A 450 8.16 -15.20 30.39
C PRO A 450 8.95 -14.76 29.17
N SER A 451 10.24 -15.10 29.09
CA SER A 451 11.05 -14.81 27.90
C SER A 451 10.53 -15.55 26.67
N THR A 452 10.08 -16.81 26.81
CA THR A 452 9.46 -17.55 25.70
C THR A 452 8.11 -16.98 25.28
N LEU A 453 7.27 -16.54 26.23
CA LEU A 453 6.00 -15.89 25.93
C LEU A 453 6.21 -14.57 25.17
N ILE A 454 7.11 -13.70 25.67
CA ILE A 454 7.45 -12.43 24.99
C ILE A 454 7.97 -12.71 23.58
N THR A 455 8.82 -13.72 23.41
CA THR A 455 9.33 -14.10 22.09
C THR A 455 8.20 -14.61 21.18
N ALA A 456 7.26 -15.40 21.71
CA ALA A 456 6.10 -15.88 20.96
C ALA A 456 5.17 -14.72 20.55
N LEU A 457 4.95 -13.74 21.43
CA LEU A 457 4.17 -12.53 21.13
C LEU A 457 4.86 -11.66 20.05
N VAL A 458 6.19 -11.54 20.09
CA VAL A 458 6.95 -10.85 19.03
C VAL A 458 6.79 -11.58 17.69
N LEU A 459 6.92 -12.91 17.68
CA LEU A 459 6.71 -13.71 16.47
C LEU A 459 5.27 -13.55 15.94
N LEU A 460 4.28 -13.58 16.83
CA LEU A 460 2.88 -13.37 16.47
C LEU A 460 2.68 -11.98 15.84
N ALA A 461 3.23 -10.93 16.42
CA ALA A 461 3.17 -9.58 15.87
C ALA A 461 3.83 -9.49 14.47
N THR A 462 4.97 -10.17 14.26
CA THR A 462 5.60 -10.23 12.92
C THR A 462 4.75 -10.99 11.90
N LEU A 463 4.09 -12.08 12.31
CA LEU A 463 3.20 -12.85 11.44
C LEU A 463 1.94 -12.06 11.07
N GLN A 464 1.41 -11.26 11.99
CA GLN A 464 0.28 -10.37 11.73
C GLN A 464 0.61 -9.32 10.65
N VAL A 465 1.80 -8.70 10.73
CA VAL A 465 2.29 -7.77 9.69
C VAL A 465 2.50 -8.51 8.37
N GLY A 466 3.04 -9.74 8.43
CA GLY A 466 3.21 -10.59 7.25
C GLY A 466 1.89 -10.97 6.58
N TRP A 467 0.82 -11.20 7.36
CA TRP A 467 -0.51 -11.46 6.84
C TRP A 467 -1.06 -10.28 6.03
N GLN A 468 -0.96 -9.05 6.58
CA GLN A 468 -1.36 -7.82 5.88
C GLN A 468 -0.53 -7.61 4.60
N SER A 469 0.77 -7.88 4.68
CA SER A 469 1.67 -7.78 3.52
C SER A 469 1.35 -8.81 2.45
N ALA A 470 0.95 -10.03 2.85
CA ALA A 470 0.53 -11.08 1.92
C ALA A 470 -0.75 -10.70 1.16
N GLN A 471 -1.72 -10.06 1.82
CA GLN A 471 -2.92 -9.53 1.16
C GLN A 471 -2.55 -8.51 0.08
N THR A 472 -1.64 -7.58 0.39
CA THR A 472 -1.11 -6.62 -0.60
C THR A 472 -0.40 -7.32 -1.75
N ALA A 473 0.48 -8.28 -1.44
CA ALA A 473 1.28 -8.98 -2.43
C ALA A 473 0.46 -9.88 -3.37
N GLN A 474 -0.65 -10.46 -2.87
CA GLN A 474 -1.58 -11.25 -3.68
C GLN A 474 -2.22 -10.41 -4.78
N VAL A 475 -2.60 -9.18 -4.46
CA VAL A 475 -3.14 -8.21 -5.42
C VAL A 475 -2.08 -7.81 -6.44
N MET A 476 -0.91 -7.36 -5.98
CA MET A 476 0.15 -6.84 -6.85
C MET A 476 0.72 -7.90 -7.80
N ARG A 477 0.67 -9.19 -7.44
CA ARG A 477 1.08 -10.29 -8.33
C ARG A 477 0.22 -10.38 -9.60
N GLN A 478 -1.04 -9.95 -9.54
CA GLN A 478 -2.00 -10.06 -10.65
C GLN A 478 -2.11 -8.74 -11.44
N ASP A 479 -1.46 -7.68 -10.98
CA ASP A 479 -1.53 -6.36 -11.61
C ASP A 479 -0.63 -6.28 -12.84
N ASP A 480 -1.24 -6.19 -14.02
CA ASP A 480 -0.57 -5.96 -15.31
C ASP A 480 -0.92 -4.60 -15.94
N THR A 481 -1.59 -3.72 -15.17
CA THR A 481 -2.19 -2.47 -15.68
C THR A 481 -1.16 -1.58 -16.39
N THR A 482 0.06 -1.48 -15.86
CA THR A 482 1.15 -0.72 -16.50
C THR A 482 1.43 -1.20 -17.92
N ARG A 483 1.45 -2.52 -18.14
CA ARG A 483 1.70 -3.09 -19.47
C ARG A 483 0.53 -2.81 -20.40
N VAL A 484 -0.69 -3.06 -19.93
CA VAL A 484 -1.92 -2.88 -20.71
C VAL A 484 -2.04 -1.42 -21.18
N GLN A 485 -1.84 -0.47 -20.27
CA GLN A 485 -1.92 0.96 -20.57
C GLN A 485 -0.80 1.41 -21.54
N ALA A 486 0.46 1.05 -21.26
CA ALA A 486 1.58 1.45 -22.12
C ALA A 486 1.47 0.87 -23.54
N LEU A 487 1.00 -0.37 -23.67
CA LEU A 487 0.80 -1.00 -24.99
C LEU A 487 -0.37 -0.35 -25.74
N ALA A 488 -1.49 -0.10 -25.06
CA ALA A 488 -2.64 0.58 -25.67
C ALA A 488 -2.26 1.98 -26.16
N LEU A 489 -1.51 2.74 -25.37
CA LEU A 489 -1.04 4.08 -25.75
C LEU A 489 -0.11 4.03 -26.97
N LEU A 490 0.85 3.10 -27.01
CA LEU A 490 1.70 2.91 -28.21
C LEU A 490 0.87 2.53 -29.44
N GLN A 491 -0.13 1.67 -29.29
CA GLN A 491 -0.94 1.19 -30.42
C GLN A 491 -1.87 2.28 -30.96
N GLN A 492 -2.47 3.09 -30.09
CA GLN A 492 -3.39 4.16 -30.49
C GLN A 492 -2.68 5.43 -30.96
N THR A 493 -1.39 5.62 -30.61
CA THR A 493 -0.62 6.76 -31.12
C THR A 493 -0.47 6.66 -32.66
N PRO A 494 -0.74 7.75 -33.40
CA PRO A 494 -0.61 7.79 -34.86
C PRO A 494 0.78 7.36 -35.36
N ARG A 495 0.87 6.97 -36.62
CA ARG A 495 2.15 6.66 -37.28
C ARG A 495 3.08 7.87 -37.21
N ASP A 496 4.36 7.61 -36.94
CA ASP A 496 5.41 8.62 -36.77
C ASP A 496 5.10 9.68 -35.69
N GLY A 497 4.14 9.42 -34.80
CA GLY A 497 3.74 10.29 -33.71
C GLY A 497 4.78 10.39 -32.60
N VAL A 498 4.61 11.41 -31.74
CA VAL A 498 5.46 11.70 -30.59
C VAL A 498 4.63 11.61 -29.32
N ILE A 499 5.07 10.80 -28.35
CA ILE A 499 4.51 10.76 -27.00
C ILE A 499 5.44 11.54 -26.07
N LEU A 500 4.97 12.71 -25.63
CA LEU A 500 5.56 13.48 -24.55
C LEU A 500 5.09 12.89 -23.22
N SER A 501 6.03 12.40 -22.43
CA SER A 501 5.73 11.56 -21.26
C SER A 501 6.45 12.01 -20.00
N ASN A 502 5.82 11.82 -18.84
CA ASN A 502 6.52 11.80 -17.56
C ASN A 502 7.34 10.50 -17.38
N TRP A 503 8.15 10.43 -16.32
CA TRP A 503 9.04 9.29 -16.06
C TRP A 503 8.31 7.98 -15.76
N HIS A 504 7.15 8.07 -15.08
CA HIS A 504 6.33 6.93 -14.70
C HIS A 504 5.88 6.14 -15.95
N GLN A 505 5.47 6.85 -17.01
CA GLN A 505 4.98 6.25 -18.26
C GLN A 505 6.07 6.07 -19.34
N ALA A 506 7.12 6.89 -19.39
CA ALA A 506 8.14 6.82 -20.44
C ALA A 506 8.92 5.49 -20.39
N THR A 507 9.23 5.03 -19.18
CA THR A 507 10.02 3.82 -18.94
C THR A 507 9.33 2.52 -19.41
N PRO A 508 8.03 2.26 -19.15
CA PRO A 508 7.37 1.09 -19.74
C PRO A 508 7.21 1.21 -21.26
N LEU A 509 6.96 2.41 -21.80
CA LEU A 509 6.90 2.63 -23.26
C LEU A 509 8.23 2.27 -23.93
N TRP A 510 9.35 2.79 -23.43
CA TRP A 510 10.68 2.46 -23.93
C TRP A 510 11.04 0.97 -23.75
N TYR A 511 10.56 0.30 -22.70
CA TYR A 511 10.76 -1.15 -22.57
C TYR A 511 10.08 -1.91 -23.72
N LEU A 512 8.81 -1.59 -24.01
CA LEU A 512 8.08 -2.20 -25.11
C LEU A 512 8.76 -1.95 -26.45
N GLN A 513 9.34 -0.77 -26.67
CA GLN A 513 10.05 -0.43 -27.91
C GLN A 513 11.44 -1.08 -28.03
N LEU A 514 12.27 -0.95 -26.99
CA LEU A 514 13.69 -1.33 -27.04
C LEU A 514 13.91 -2.83 -26.79
N VAL A 515 13.08 -3.44 -25.94
CA VAL A 515 13.21 -4.86 -25.56
C VAL A 515 12.25 -5.73 -26.38
N GLU A 516 10.99 -5.31 -26.53
CA GLU A 516 9.95 -6.10 -27.19
C GLU A 516 9.62 -5.67 -28.64
N ARG A 517 10.30 -4.62 -29.14
CA ARG A 517 10.18 -4.12 -30.54
C ARG A 517 8.77 -3.72 -30.96
N GLN A 518 7.94 -3.27 -30.02
CA GLN A 518 6.60 -2.73 -30.30
C GLN A 518 6.70 -1.30 -30.83
N ARG A 519 5.94 -0.96 -31.88
CA ARG A 519 5.79 0.40 -32.45
C ARG A 519 7.07 1.25 -32.43
N PRO A 520 8.16 0.80 -33.09
CA PRO A 520 9.41 1.55 -33.16
C PRO A 520 9.30 2.84 -34.00
N ASP A 521 8.19 3.01 -34.74
CA ASP A 521 7.84 4.22 -35.50
C ASP A 521 7.44 5.40 -34.59
N VAL A 522 6.90 5.11 -33.40
CA VAL A 522 6.49 6.15 -32.44
C VAL A 522 7.70 6.67 -31.67
N HIS A 523 7.86 7.98 -31.57
CA HIS A 523 8.90 8.58 -30.73
C HIS A 523 8.38 8.83 -29.32
N VAL A 524 9.09 8.36 -28.30
CA VAL A 524 8.74 8.62 -26.90
C VAL A 524 9.79 9.55 -26.30
N GLU A 525 9.37 10.73 -25.85
CA GLU A 525 10.23 11.73 -25.22
C GLU A 525 9.84 11.92 -23.74
N TYR A 526 10.82 11.72 -22.85
CA TYR A 526 10.66 12.09 -21.45
C TYR A 526 10.82 13.61 -21.28
N VAL A 527 9.80 14.25 -20.70
CA VAL A 527 9.79 15.69 -20.44
C VAL A 527 10.01 15.94 -18.96
N TYR A 528 10.98 16.80 -18.65
CA TYR A 528 11.36 17.20 -17.30
C TYR A 528 11.64 18.71 -17.22
N PRO A 529 11.51 19.34 -16.04
CA PRO A 529 11.75 20.77 -15.88
C PRO A 529 13.18 21.17 -16.29
N ARG A 530 13.33 22.29 -17.02
CA ARG A 530 14.64 22.83 -17.42
C ARG A 530 14.94 24.16 -16.74
N GLY A 531 15.99 24.17 -15.92
CA GLY A 531 16.42 25.37 -15.20
C GLY A 531 15.36 25.88 -14.22
N ALA A 532 15.00 27.15 -14.32
CA ALA A 532 13.96 27.77 -13.49
C ALA A 532 12.57 27.73 -14.15
N ASN A 533 12.44 27.17 -15.37
CA ASN A 533 11.17 27.14 -16.07
C ASN A 533 10.20 26.21 -15.33
N PRO A 534 8.97 26.67 -15.06
CA PRO A 534 7.86 25.82 -14.66
C PRO A 534 7.70 24.61 -15.61
N ASN A 535 7.26 23.48 -15.04
CA ASN A 535 7.16 22.22 -15.78
C ASN A 535 6.17 22.34 -16.95
N ASP A 536 5.00 22.93 -16.72
CA ASP A 536 3.96 23.20 -17.72
C ASP A 536 4.51 24.00 -18.93
N GLN A 537 5.33 25.02 -18.68
CA GLN A 537 5.98 25.79 -19.76
C GLN A 537 6.92 24.90 -20.60
N THR A 538 7.68 24.02 -19.95
CA THR A 538 8.57 23.11 -20.67
C THR A 538 7.78 22.15 -21.57
N TRP A 539 6.62 21.68 -21.10
CA TRP A 539 5.73 20.84 -21.91
C TRP A 539 5.13 21.61 -23.10
N LEU A 540 4.65 22.83 -22.89
CA LEU A 540 4.14 23.70 -23.97
C LEU A 540 5.18 23.93 -25.08
N GLU A 541 6.42 24.24 -24.69
CA GLU A 541 7.52 24.41 -25.65
C GLU A 541 7.77 23.14 -26.48
N ARG A 542 7.66 21.96 -25.87
CA ARG A 542 7.84 20.67 -26.56
C ARG A 542 6.70 20.34 -27.50
N ILE A 543 5.46 20.61 -27.09
CA ILE A 543 4.28 20.45 -27.96
C ILE A 543 4.46 21.30 -29.22
N ALA A 544 4.74 22.60 -29.04
CA ALA A 544 4.93 23.52 -30.15
C ALA A 544 6.09 23.12 -31.08
N ALA A 545 7.21 22.65 -30.52
CA ALA A 545 8.36 22.21 -31.29
C ALA A 545 8.03 21.04 -32.24
N TRP A 546 7.37 19.99 -31.73
CA TRP A 546 7.02 18.82 -32.54
C TRP A 546 5.88 19.08 -33.53
N GLN A 547 4.92 19.94 -33.17
CA GLN A 547 3.89 20.38 -34.10
C GLN A 547 4.48 21.21 -35.26
N ALA A 548 5.51 22.03 -35.00
CA ALA A 548 6.21 22.76 -36.06
C ALA A 548 6.93 21.83 -37.05
N GLU A 549 7.30 20.62 -36.63
CA GLU A 549 7.83 19.55 -37.50
C GLU A 549 6.72 18.75 -38.22
N GLY A 550 5.45 19.07 -38.00
CA GLY A 550 4.30 18.39 -38.61
C GLY A 550 4.03 16.99 -38.05
N ARG A 551 4.55 16.66 -36.86
CA ARG A 551 4.38 15.34 -36.23
C ARG A 551 3.17 15.34 -35.29
N PRO A 552 2.34 14.27 -35.28
CA PRO A 552 1.28 14.12 -34.29
C PRO A 552 1.86 14.07 -32.86
N VAL A 553 1.31 14.83 -31.93
CA VAL A 553 1.79 14.89 -30.54
C VAL A 553 0.75 14.31 -29.59
N VAL A 554 1.22 13.51 -28.64
CA VAL A 554 0.44 12.93 -27.54
C VAL A 554 1.09 13.34 -26.23
N VAL A 555 0.31 13.74 -25.24
CA VAL A 555 0.77 14.14 -23.90
C VAL A 555 0.19 13.22 -22.84
N THR A 556 1.03 12.73 -21.92
CA THR A 556 0.58 11.86 -20.82
C THR A 556 0.18 12.62 -19.55
N ASN A 557 0.41 13.92 -19.53
CA ASN A 557 0.16 14.79 -18.38
C ASN A 557 -0.79 15.90 -18.77
N TRP A 558 -1.62 16.31 -17.83
CA TRP A 558 -2.45 17.50 -17.98
C TRP A 558 -1.87 18.67 -17.20
N PHE A 559 -1.98 19.86 -17.77
CA PHE A 559 -1.69 21.12 -17.09
C PHE A 559 -2.76 22.14 -17.44
N TYR A 560 -3.19 22.95 -16.46
CA TYR A 560 -4.16 24.04 -16.69
C TYR A 560 -3.72 25.03 -17.78
N ALA A 561 -2.40 25.14 -18.03
CA ALA A 561 -1.88 25.98 -19.11
C ALA A 561 -2.37 25.56 -20.51
N TYR A 562 -2.72 24.28 -20.70
CA TYR A 562 -3.30 23.77 -21.94
C TYR A 562 -4.71 24.31 -22.20
N GLU A 563 -5.39 24.80 -21.17
CA GLU A 563 -6.74 25.36 -21.34
C GLU A 563 -6.73 26.67 -22.16
N ARG A 564 -5.57 27.32 -22.24
CA ARG A 564 -5.35 28.57 -22.96
C ARG A 564 -4.89 28.35 -24.40
N LEU A 565 -4.60 27.11 -24.76
CA LEU A 565 -4.19 26.74 -26.10
C LEU A 565 -5.41 26.67 -27.05
N PRO A 566 -5.27 27.11 -28.31
CA PRO A 566 -6.32 26.93 -29.32
C PRO A 566 -6.46 25.47 -29.77
N GLU A 567 -5.44 24.64 -29.55
CA GLU A 567 -5.44 23.23 -29.90
C GLU A 567 -6.46 22.42 -29.08
N ARG A 568 -7.08 21.43 -29.72
CA ARG A 568 -7.92 20.43 -29.04
C ARG A 568 -7.07 19.31 -28.46
N PHE A 569 -7.56 18.70 -27.39
CA PHE A 569 -6.91 17.58 -26.70
C PHE A 569 -7.87 16.39 -26.67
N THR A 570 -7.65 15.41 -27.53
CA THR A 570 -8.54 14.25 -27.67
C THR A 570 -8.05 13.10 -26.80
N PRO A 571 -8.87 12.53 -25.89
CA PRO A 571 -8.45 11.41 -25.05
C PRO A 571 -8.06 10.16 -25.84
N ILE A 572 -6.92 9.55 -25.51
CA ILE A 572 -6.43 8.29 -26.08
C ILE A 572 -5.70 7.45 -25.03
N ALA A 573 -6.21 6.25 -24.71
CA ALA A 573 -5.60 5.30 -23.77
C ALA A 573 -5.09 5.92 -22.43
N GLY A 574 -5.83 6.85 -21.84
CA GLY A 574 -5.43 7.56 -20.60
C GLY A 574 -4.42 8.70 -20.78
N ALA A 575 -4.20 9.15 -22.02
CA ALA A 575 -3.41 10.31 -22.42
C ALA A 575 -4.24 11.22 -23.36
N TRP A 576 -3.64 12.28 -23.93
CA TRP A 576 -4.32 13.19 -24.85
C TRP A 576 -3.53 13.44 -26.11
N GLN A 577 -4.17 13.32 -27.27
CA GLN A 577 -3.61 13.73 -28.54
C GLN A 577 -3.88 15.21 -28.81
N VAL A 578 -2.86 15.94 -29.25
CA VAL A 578 -2.90 17.40 -29.45
C VAL A 578 -3.21 17.77 -30.90
N GLY A 579 -4.20 18.64 -31.09
CA GLY A 579 -4.44 19.38 -32.33
C GLY A 579 -5.12 18.61 -33.47
N GLN A 580 -5.62 17.38 -33.24
CA GLN A 580 -6.35 16.63 -34.26
C GLN A 580 -7.87 16.69 -34.01
N ASP A 581 -8.65 16.87 -35.08
CA ASP A 581 -10.08 16.59 -35.05
C ASP A 581 -10.31 15.09 -34.91
N ILE A 582 -11.42 14.71 -34.27
CA ILE A 582 -11.80 13.32 -34.04
C ILE A 582 -11.96 12.63 -35.40
N ASP A 583 -11.23 11.55 -35.64
CA ASP A 583 -11.32 10.81 -36.88
C ASP A 583 -12.56 9.91 -36.94
N ALA A 584 -12.98 9.56 -38.15
CA ALA A 584 -14.13 8.69 -38.36
C ALA A 584 -13.92 7.30 -37.73
N ALA A 585 -12.66 6.86 -37.59
CA ALA A 585 -12.31 5.60 -36.96
C ALA A 585 -12.67 5.59 -35.46
N SER A 586 -12.32 6.64 -34.71
CA SER A 586 -12.66 6.78 -33.29
C SER A 586 -14.18 6.78 -33.05
N LEU A 587 -14.93 7.42 -33.95
CA LEU A 587 -16.39 7.43 -33.89
C LEU A 587 -17.02 6.07 -34.23
N SER A 588 -16.38 5.30 -35.12
CA SER A 588 -16.89 3.98 -35.53
C SER A 588 -16.80 2.91 -34.44
N GLU A 589 -15.95 3.11 -33.42
CA GLU A 589 -15.84 2.23 -32.26
C GLU A 589 -16.93 2.48 -31.21
N LEU A 590 -17.68 3.58 -31.34
CA LEU A 590 -18.76 3.94 -30.43
C LEU A 590 -20.07 3.28 -30.87
N GLN A 591 -20.90 2.93 -29.90
CA GLN A 591 -22.31 2.64 -30.14
C GLN A 591 -22.98 3.94 -30.59
N PRO A 592 -23.54 4.00 -31.82
CA PRO A 592 -24.09 5.23 -32.36
C PRO A 592 -25.35 5.65 -31.60
N LEU A 593 -25.48 6.95 -31.40
CA LEU A 593 -26.66 7.62 -30.86
C LEU A 593 -27.07 8.76 -31.79
N ASP A 594 -28.35 9.10 -31.76
CA ASP A 594 -28.86 10.31 -32.40
C ASP A 594 -29.92 10.90 -31.47
N ALA A 595 -29.45 11.63 -30.47
CA ALA A 595 -30.31 12.27 -29.47
C ALA A 595 -29.93 13.75 -29.33
N GLU A 596 -30.90 14.63 -29.53
CA GLU A 596 -30.72 16.07 -29.45
C GLU A 596 -31.24 16.60 -28.10
N PHE A 597 -30.34 17.23 -27.36
CA PHE A 597 -30.63 17.99 -26.17
C PHE A 597 -30.93 19.44 -26.56
N GLU A 598 -32.13 19.90 -26.21
CA GLU A 598 -32.55 21.28 -26.44
C GLU A 598 -31.71 22.26 -25.59
N PRO A 599 -31.26 23.39 -26.17
CA PRO A 599 -31.60 23.89 -27.51
C PRO A 599 -30.64 23.50 -28.65
N SER A 600 -29.53 22.79 -28.39
CA SER A 600 -28.45 22.70 -29.39
C SER A 600 -27.29 21.73 -29.14
N ILE A 601 -27.46 20.61 -28.43
CA ILE A 601 -26.39 19.59 -28.30
C ILE A 601 -26.87 18.26 -28.88
N ARG A 602 -26.09 17.63 -29.75
CA ARG A 602 -26.38 16.29 -30.29
C ARG A 602 -25.43 15.26 -29.70
N MET A 603 -25.96 14.21 -29.08
CA MET A 603 -25.19 13.02 -28.73
C MET A 603 -24.96 12.14 -29.97
N VAL A 604 -23.70 11.84 -30.27
CA VAL A 604 -23.26 11.10 -31.47
C VAL A 604 -23.06 9.62 -31.17
N GLY A 605 -22.56 9.29 -29.98
CA GLY A 605 -22.33 7.90 -29.60
C GLY A 605 -21.64 7.75 -28.26
N TYR A 606 -21.54 6.51 -27.79
CA TYR A 606 -20.88 6.17 -26.53
C TYR A 606 -20.23 4.79 -26.55
N ARG A 607 -19.29 4.57 -25.63
CA ARG A 607 -18.72 3.27 -25.31
C ARG A 607 -18.55 3.18 -23.81
N GLN A 608 -18.71 2.00 -23.25
CA GLN A 608 -18.54 1.80 -21.82
C GLN A 608 -17.77 0.50 -21.52
N ALA A 609 -16.95 0.54 -20.49
CA ALA A 609 -16.17 -0.58 -20.00
C ALA A 609 -16.13 -0.55 -18.47
N LEU A 610 -16.77 -1.53 -17.84
CA LEU A 610 -16.68 -1.72 -16.39
C LEU A 610 -15.32 -2.34 -16.05
N GLN A 611 -14.51 -1.59 -15.31
CA GLN A 611 -13.27 -2.08 -14.73
C GLN A 611 -13.45 -2.32 -13.24
N ILE A 612 -13.14 -3.54 -12.81
CA ILE A 612 -13.19 -3.92 -11.41
C ILE A 612 -11.77 -4.09 -10.95
N TYR A 613 -11.30 -3.09 -10.21
CA TYR A 613 -9.99 -3.14 -9.60
C TYR A 613 -10.15 -3.41 -8.12
N GLN A 614 -9.94 -4.67 -7.72
CA GLN A 614 -10.04 -5.11 -6.33
C GLN A 614 -11.41 -4.79 -5.72
N ALA A 615 -11.46 -3.90 -4.73
CA ALA A 615 -12.68 -3.52 -4.02
C ALA A 615 -13.34 -2.26 -4.58
N GLN A 616 -12.69 -1.56 -5.52
CA GLN A 616 -13.24 -0.39 -6.18
C GLN A 616 -13.69 -0.76 -7.61
N ARG A 617 -14.94 -0.42 -7.92
CA ARG A 617 -15.48 -0.54 -9.28
C ARG A 617 -15.42 0.84 -9.93
N ASN A 618 -14.76 0.90 -11.08
CA ASN A 618 -14.65 2.10 -11.90
C ASN A 618 -15.29 1.81 -13.26
N LEU A 619 -16.29 2.58 -13.63
CA LEU A 619 -16.91 2.49 -14.94
C LEU A 619 -16.28 3.54 -15.86
N HIS A 620 -15.54 3.09 -16.86
CA HIS A 620 -15.01 3.96 -17.92
C HIS A 620 -16.10 4.17 -18.96
N VAL A 621 -16.42 5.42 -19.25
CA VAL A 621 -17.41 5.79 -20.26
C VAL A 621 -16.77 6.78 -21.22
N THR A 622 -16.72 6.44 -22.50
CA THR A 622 -16.35 7.35 -23.57
C THR A 622 -17.61 7.87 -24.24
N LEU A 623 -17.77 9.18 -24.36
CA LEU A 623 -18.93 9.83 -24.98
C LEU A 623 -18.48 10.74 -26.11
N ALA A 624 -19.25 10.75 -27.20
CA ALA A 624 -19.10 11.71 -28.28
C ALA A 624 -20.36 12.57 -28.42
N PHE A 625 -20.18 13.89 -28.45
CA PHE A 625 -21.27 14.84 -28.61
C PHE A 625 -20.87 16.04 -29.45
N GLU A 626 -21.82 16.73 -30.06
CA GLU A 626 -21.60 17.84 -30.98
C GLU A 626 -22.45 19.04 -30.57
N ALA A 627 -21.86 20.23 -30.58
CA ALA A 627 -22.64 21.46 -30.46
C ALA A 627 -23.25 21.83 -31.81
N LEU A 628 -24.57 22.01 -31.88
CA LEU A 628 -25.29 22.41 -33.10
C LEU A 628 -25.35 23.94 -33.26
N LYS A 629 -25.27 24.68 -32.14
CA LYS A 629 -25.27 26.15 -32.10
C LYS A 629 -24.26 26.63 -31.05
N PRO A 630 -23.78 27.89 -31.14
CA PRO A 630 -22.90 28.46 -30.12
C PRO A 630 -23.60 28.46 -28.77
N SER A 631 -22.91 28.03 -27.72
CA SER A 631 -23.39 28.18 -26.35
C SER A 631 -22.93 29.54 -25.80
N GLU A 632 -23.82 30.26 -25.11
CA GLU A 632 -23.46 31.48 -24.37
C GLU A 632 -23.05 31.18 -22.91
N GLN A 633 -23.33 29.96 -22.44
CA GLN A 633 -23.06 29.51 -21.08
C GLN A 633 -22.20 28.26 -21.07
N ASP A 634 -21.45 28.08 -19.99
CA ASP A 634 -20.70 26.85 -19.76
C ASP A 634 -21.69 25.69 -19.57
N LEU A 635 -21.37 24.57 -20.21
CA LEU A 635 -22.20 23.37 -20.22
C LEU A 635 -21.50 22.28 -19.44
N THR A 636 -22.18 21.63 -18.51
CA THR A 636 -21.63 20.48 -17.80
C THR A 636 -22.28 19.20 -18.28
N LEU A 637 -21.47 18.30 -18.83
CA LEU A 637 -21.82 16.91 -19.09
C LEU A 637 -21.87 16.17 -17.77
N PHE A 638 -22.99 15.53 -17.45
CA PHE A 638 -23.08 14.60 -16.33
C PHE A 638 -23.30 13.19 -16.85
N ILE A 639 -22.74 12.23 -16.11
CA ILE A 639 -22.96 10.80 -16.31
C ILE A 639 -23.30 10.22 -14.96
N GLN A 640 -24.36 9.40 -14.90
CA GLN A 640 -24.77 8.76 -13.67
C GLN A 640 -25.05 7.28 -13.93
N LEU A 641 -24.62 6.44 -13.00
CA LEU A 641 -25.09 5.06 -12.91
C LEU A 641 -26.19 5.02 -11.85
N VAL A 642 -27.43 4.76 -12.25
CA VAL A 642 -28.62 4.92 -11.39
C VAL A 642 -29.22 3.55 -11.07
N GLY A 643 -29.41 3.30 -9.78
CA GLY A 643 -30.11 2.12 -9.27
C GLY A 643 -31.46 2.49 -8.63
N PRO A 644 -32.12 1.51 -7.99
CA PRO A 644 -33.45 1.71 -7.39
C PRO A 644 -33.49 2.81 -6.32
N GLU A 645 -32.40 2.97 -5.56
CA GLU A 645 -32.28 3.98 -4.49
C GLU A 645 -31.68 5.31 -4.97
N GLY A 646 -31.35 5.44 -6.27
CA GLY A 646 -30.74 6.63 -6.86
C GLY A 646 -29.35 6.38 -7.45
N PRO A 647 -28.58 7.47 -7.73
CA PRO A 647 -27.25 7.38 -8.33
C PRO A 647 -26.26 6.65 -7.40
N VAL A 648 -25.60 5.62 -7.94
CA VAL A 648 -24.51 4.88 -7.28
C VAL A 648 -23.13 5.23 -7.82
N GLY A 649 -23.06 6.12 -8.79
CA GLY A 649 -21.84 6.71 -9.32
C GLY A 649 -22.22 7.91 -10.17
N GLN A 650 -21.44 8.98 -10.09
CA GLN A 650 -21.68 10.20 -10.85
C GLN A 650 -20.35 10.83 -11.24
N ALA A 651 -20.25 11.38 -12.44
CA ALA A 651 -19.15 12.22 -12.85
C ALA A 651 -19.66 13.41 -13.66
N ASP A 652 -19.06 14.57 -13.42
CA ASP A 652 -19.43 15.83 -14.07
C ASP A 652 -18.19 16.43 -14.75
N VAL A 653 -18.33 16.87 -16.00
CA VAL A 653 -17.27 17.50 -16.80
C VAL A 653 -17.80 18.81 -17.39
N THR A 654 -17.22 19.94 -16.99
CA THR A 654 -17.64 21.27 -17.45
C THR A 654 -16.87 21.71 -18.68
N TYR A 655 -17.60 22.11 -19.72
CA TYR A 655 -17.09 22.70 -20.96
C TYR A 655 -17.36 24.20 -20.98
N PRO A 656 -16.31 25.02 -21.08
CA PRO A 656 -16.47 26.45 -21.33
C PRO A 656 -17.24 26.70 -22.62
N ALA A 657 -18.14 27.69 -22.61
CA ALA A 657 -18.89 28.13 -23.78
C ALA A 657 -17.99 28.37 -25.01
N SER A 658 -16.81 28.96 -24.78
CA SER A 658 -15.80 29.27 -25.80
C SER A 658 -15.22 28.05 -26.53
N ARG A 659 -15.37 26.84 -25.97
CA ARG A 659 -14.85 25.59 -26.53
C ARG A 659 -15.91 24.78 -27.30
N LEU A 660 -17.19 25.11 -27.14
CA LEU A 660 -18.31 24.44 -27.81
C LEU A 660 -18.58 25.10 -29.17
N LEU A 661 -17.73 24.79 -30.16
CA LEU A 661 -17.86 25.31 -31.51
C LEU A 661 -18.95 24.55 -32.29
N PRO A 662 -19.86 25.25 -33.00
CA PRO A 662 -20.88 24.60 -33.82
C PRO A 662 -20.29 23.65 -34.87
N GLY A 663 -20.87 22.46 -35.03
CA GLY A 663 -20.41 21.45 -35.99
C GLY A 663 -19.21 20.62 -35.53
N SER A 664 -18.65 20.91 -34.34
CA SER A 664 -17.51 20.16 -33.81
C SER A 664 -17.95 19.06 -32.85
N VAL A 665 -17.48 17.85 -33.12
CA VAL A 665 -17.64 16.72 -32.20
C VAL A 665 -16.58 16.82 -31.09
N GLN A 666 -17.01 16.57 -29.86
CA GLN A 666 -16.21 16.45 -28.65
C GLN A 666 -16.18 14.99 -28.25
N LEU A 667 -15.03 14.48 -27.81
CA LEU A 667 -14.85 13.13 -27.30
C LEU A 667 -14.35 13.23 -25.87
N GLU A 668 -15.09 12.63 -24.94
CA GLU A 668 -14.77 12.68 -23.52
C GLU A 668 -14.62 11.27 -22.96
N GLU A 669 -13.56 11.03 -22.18
CA GLU A 669 -13.42 9.79 -21.39
C GLU A 669 -13.60 10.12 -19.91
N VAL A 670 -14.64 9.56 -19.31
CA VAL A 670 -15.00 9.80 -17.92
C VAL A 670 -14.88 8.51 -17.12
N ILE A 671 -14.26 8.60 -15.94
CA ILE A 671 -14.14 7.49 -15.00
C ILE A 671 -15.14 7.72 -13.86
N LEU A 672 -16.19 6.90 -13.80
CA LEU A 672 -17.16 6.93 -12.71
C LEU A 672 -16.70 5.96 -11.62
N ALA A 673 -16.26 6.50 -10.49
CA ALA A 673 -16.00 5.69 -9.31
C ALA A 673 -17.33 5.38 -8.60
N LEU A 674 -17.63 4.10 -8.41
CA LEU A 674 -18.91 3.69 -7.84
C LEU A 674 -18.88 3.71 -6.31
N LEU A 675 -20.03 4.00 -5.69
CA LEU A 675 -20.24 3.92 -4.25
C LEU A 675 -19.84 2.52 -3.76
N PRO A 676 -19.05 2.43 -2.67
CA PRO A 676 -18.60 1.14 -2.15
C PRO A 676 -19.72 0.19 -1.74
N HIS A 677 -20.89 0.73 -1.39
CA HIS A 677 -22.07 -0.01 -0.96
C HIS A 677 -23.09 -0.25 -2.08
N ALA A 678 -22.75 0.06 -3.34
CA ALA A 678 -23.59 -0.33 -4.48
C ALA A 678 -23.70 -1.87 -4.52
N GLN A 679 -24.91 -2.41 -4.60
CA GLN A 679 -25.12 -3.85 -4.55
C GLN A 679 -24.78 -4.52 -5.88
N ALA A 680 -24.75 -5.86 -5.89
CA ALA A 680 -24.66 -6.60 -7.14
C ALA A 680 -26.06 -6.66 -7.76
N ASP A 681 -26.28 -5.90 -8.84
CA ASP A 681 -27.58 -5.77 -9.51
C ASP A 681 -27.39 -5.11 -10.89
N ASN A 682 -28.48 -4.90 -11.62
CA ASN A 682 -28.53 -4.17 -12.87
C ASN A 682 -28.84 -2.69 -12.63
N TYR A 683 -28.01 -1.81 -13.18
CA TYR A 683 -28.10 -0.36 -13.02
C TYR A 683 -28.25 0.31 -14.38
N GLN A 684 -29.04 1.37 -14.47
CA GLN A 684 -29.22 2.14 -15.70
C GLN A 684 -28.11 3.20 -15.79
N LEU A 685 -27.30 3.14 -16.85
CA LEU A 685 -26.39 4.22 -17.19
C LEU A 685 -27.17 5.32 -17.92
N ILE A 686 -27.07 6.54 -17.42
CA ILE A 686 -27.66 7.74 -18.02
C ILE A 686 -26.60 8.82 -18.21
N CYS A 687 -26.82 9.71 -19.17
CA CYS A 687 -26.04 10.93 -19.34
C CYS A 687 -26.93 12.11 -19.67
N GLY A 688 -26.41 13.32 -19.51
CA GLY A 688 -27.09 14.52 -19.96
C GLY A 688 -26.24 15.76 -19.77
N PHE A 689 -26.85 16.92 -19.97
CA PHE A 689 -26.17 18.19 -19.82
C PHE A 689 -26.95 19.12 -18.90
N TYR A 690 -26.23 20.00 -18.19
CA TYR A 690 -26.84 21.09 -17.45
C TYR A 690 -26.01 22.37 -17.57
N THR A 691 -26.67 23.51 -17.39
CA THR A 691 -26.00 24.80 -17.14
C THR A 691 -26.09 25.14 -15.66
N ASN A 692 -25.10 25.88 -15.16
CA ASN A 692 -25.09 26.38 -13.79
C ASN A 692 -24.97 27.90 -13.82
N SER A 693 -26.08 28.59 -13.57
CA SER A 693 -26.16 30.05 -13.54
C SER A 693 -26.44 30.52 -12.12
N ALA A 694 -25.50 31.24 -11.51
CA ALA A 694 -25.64 31.77 -10.14
C ALA A 694 -25.98 30.70 -9.07
N GLY A 695 -25.56 29.45 -9.26
CA GLY A 695 -25.81 28.34 -8.35
C GLY A 695 -27.10 27.56 -8.65
N GLU A 696 -27.87 27.96 -9.66
CA GLU A 696 -29.06 27.24 -10.12
C GLU A 696 -28.69 26.30 -11.27
N ILE A 697 -28.90 24.99 -11.06
CA ILE A 697 -28.64 23.94 -12.04
C ILE A 697 -29.90 23.75 -12.90
N THR A 698 -29.77 23.96 -14.21
CA THR A 698 -30.85 23.70 -15.18
C THR A 698 -30.41 22.61 -16.14
N ARG A 699 -31.08 21.45 -16.10
CA ARG A 699 -30.83 20.33 -17.02
C ARG A 699 -31.42 20.62 -18.41
N LEU A 700 -30.69 20.24 -19.44
CA LEU A 700 -31.17 20.28 -20.82
C LEU A 700 -32.11 19.11 -21.07
N MET A 701 -33.15 19.36 -21.87
CA MET A 701 -34.18 18.36 -22.17
C MET A 701 -33.82 17.57 -23.41
N VAL A 702 -34.04 16.25 -23.39
CA VAL A 702 -33.92 15.33 -24.53
C VAL A 702 -35.19 14.49 -24.61
N ASN A 703 -35.92 14.57 -25.72
CA ASN A 703 -37.20 13.85 -25.90
C ASN A 703 -38.20 14.04 -24.73
N GLY A 704 -38.21 15.22 -24.10
CA GLY A 704 -39.07 15.52 -22.95
C GLY A 704 -38.59 14.95 -21.60
N GLN A 705 -37.39 14.36 -21.54
CA GLN A 705 -36.71 13.93 -20.31
C GLN A 705 -35.49 14.83 -20.02
N ASP A 706 -35.03 14.86 -18.77
CA ASP A 706 -33.87 15.65 -18.34
C ASP A 706 -32.53 14.88 -18.40
N ALA A 707 -32.56 13.65 -18.92
CA ALA A 707 -31.41 12.77 -19.13
C ALA A 707 -31.70 11.75 -20.25
N LEU A 708 -30.64 11.26 -20.90
CA LEU A 708 -30.67 10.20 -21.90
C LEU A 708 -30.26 8.86 -21.26
N ALA A 709 -31.10 7.84 -21.42
CA ALA A 709 -30.75 6.47 -21.04
C ALA A 709 -29.83 5.82 -22.09
N LEU A 710 -28.71 5.27 -21.64
CA LEU A 710 -27.70 4.62 -22.51
C LEU A 710 -27.88 3.11 -22.54
N THR A 711 -27.50 2.42 -21.46
CA THR A 711 -27.56 0.94 -21.36
C THR A 711 -27.70 0.50 -19.91
N MET A 712 -28.16 -0.73 -19.70
CA MET A 712 -28.05 -1.40 -18.41
C MET A 712 -26.61 -1.90 -18.19
N ILE A 713 -26.12 -1.78 -16.96
CA ILE A 713 -24.82 -2.25 -16.48
C ILE A 713 -25.07 -3.26 -15.37
N GLU A 714 -24.63 -4.50 -15.58
CA GLU A 714 -24.60 -5.51 -14.54
C GLU A 714 -23.39 -5.25 -13.63
N LEU A 715 -23.63 -4.94 -12.36
CA LEU A 715 -22.58 -4.86 -11.36
C LEU A 715 -22.41 -6.22 -10.69
N PRO A 716 -21.25 -6.88 -10.82
CA PRO A 716 -21.01 -8.13 -10.13
C PRO A 716 -20.67 -7.90 -8.65
N ALA A 717 -20.76 -8.98 -7.87
CA ALA A 717 -20.33 -9.01 -6.49
C ALA A 717 -18.80 -8.85 -6.36
N VAL A 718 -18.35 -8.21 -5.29
CA VAL A 718 -16.93 -7.95 -5.04
C VAL A 718 -16.34 -9.09 -4.23
N THR A 719 -15.20 -9.65 -4.64
CA THR A 719 -14.53 -10.74 -3.90
C THR A 719 -13.41 -10.26 -2.98
N ALA A 720 -13.05 -8.97 -3.07
CA ALA A 720 -12.00 -8.38 -2.25
C ALA A 720 -12.57 -7.85 -0.92
N GLN A 721 -11.95 -8.26 0.18
CA GLN A 721 -12.28 -7.75 1.51
C GLN A 721 -11.73 -6.32 1.70
N ARG A 722 -12.54 -5.43 2.28
CA ARG A 722 -12.12 -4.10 2.73
C ARG A 722 -11.62 -4.13 4.18
N PRO A 723 -10.63 -3.31 4.55
CA PRO A 723 -10.26 -3.14 5.95
C PRO A 723 -11.39 -2.42 6.70
N VAL A 724 -11.53 -2.74 7.98
CA VAL A 724 -12.58 -2.20 8.86
C VAL A 724 -11.94 -1.51 10.07
N ALA A 725 -12.55 -0.45 10.58
CA ALA A 725 -12.08 0.25 11.77
C ALA A 725 -12.54 -0.46 13.05
N ASN A 726 -13.78 -0.97 13.05
CA ASN A 726 -14.36 -1.66 14.20
C ASN A 726 -14.52 -3.15 13.87
N HIS A 727 -13.63 -3.96 14.44
CA HIS A 727 -13.65 -5.41 14.27
C HIS A 727 -14.71 -6.05 15.19
N GLN A 728 -15.81 -6.50 14.60
CA GLN A 728 -16.80 -7.35 15.24
C GLN A 728 -17.23 -8.43 14.26
N SER A 729 -16.97 -9.69 14.61
CA SER A 729 -17.36 -10.84 13.80
C SER A 729 -18.65 -11.47 14.31
N ALA A 730 -19.54 -11.83 13.40
CA ALA A 730 -20.73 -12.63 13.69
C ALA A 730 -21.06 -13.51 12.49
N ALA A 731 -21.75 -14.63 12.72
CA ALA A 731 -22.22 -15.52 11.67
C ALA A 731 -23.71 -15.80 11.88
N TRP A 732 -24.47 -15.87 10.81
CA TRP A 732 -25.88 -16.28 10.83
C TRP A 732 -26.02 -17.71 10.31
N ALA A 733 -27.11 -18.38 10.71
CA ALA A 733 -27.34 -19.78 10.37
C ALA A 733 -27.45 -20.07 8.86
N ASN A 734 -27.70 -19.05 8.03
CA ASN A 734 -27.73 -19.13 6.56
C ASN A 734 -26.36 -18.87 5.90
N GLY A 735 -25.27 -18.83 6.67
CA GLY A 735 -23.91 -18.69 6.16
C GLY A 735 -23.46 -17.24 5.89
N LEU A 736 -24.30 -16.24 6.15
CA LEU A 736 -23.90 -14.83 6.11
C LEU A 736 -22.95 -14.52 7.27
N LEU A 737 -21.88 -13.77 7.01
CA LEU A 737 -20.85 -13.41 7.97
C LEU A 737 -20.70 -11.89 8.07
N LEU A 738 -20.76 -11.32 9.28
CA LEU A 738 -20.28 -9.97 9.55
C LEU A 738 -18.77 -10.04 9.80
N THR A 739 -18.00 -9.25 9.07
CA THR A 739 -16.54 -9.15 9.24
C THR A 739 -16.10 -7.92 10.04
N GLY A 740 -16.96 -6.90 10.11
CA GLY A 740 -16.79 -5.69 10.90
C GLY A 740 -17.74 -4.59 10.42
N TYR A 741 -17.58 -3.40 10.99
CA TYR A 741 -18.35 -2.23 10.59
C TYR A 741 -17.53 -0.93 10.69
N ASP A 742 -17.93 0.08 9.92
CA ASP A 742 -17.44 1.45 10.04
C ASP A 742 -18.61 2.37 10.38
N VAL A 743 -18.34 3.47 11.09
CA VAL A 743 -19.32 4.49 11.45
C VAL A 743 -18.83 5.84 10.95
N ASP A 744 -19.74 6.60 10.35
CA ASP A 744 -19.51 8.01 10.00
C ASP A 744 -20.53 8.89 10.74
N ASP A 745 -20.00 9.68 11.67
CA ASP A 745 -20.69 10.70 12.46
C ASP A 745 -20.34 12.12 11.99
N SER A 746 -19.58 12.25 10.89
CA SER A 746 -19.14 13.55 10.38
C SER A 746 -20.28 14.41 9.79
N PHE A 747 -21.44 13.81 9.56
CA PHE A 747 -22.62 14.46 9.01
C PHE A 747 -23.59 14.83 10.14
N ALA A 748 -23.75 16.12 10.44
CA ALA A 748 -24.36 16.58 11.69
C ALA A 748 -25.78 16.06 11.97
N GLN A 749 -26.57 15.80 10.93
CA GLN A 749 -27.97 15.37 11.07
C GLN A 749 -28.15 13.85 11.04
N GLN A 750 -27.11 13.08 10.70
CA GLN A 750 -27.27 11.67 10.38
C GLN A 750 -26.00 10.87 10.66
N ARG A 751 -26.16 9.73 11.33
CA ARG A 751 -25.11 8.72 11.46
C ARG A 751 -25.21 7.75 10.30
N ARG A 752 -24.09 7.46 9.63
CA ARG A 752 -24.02 6.36 8.67
C ARG A 752 -23.29 5.16 9.25
N LEU A 753 -23.91 3.99 9.13
CA LEU A 753 -23.37 2.71 9.53
C LEU A 753 -23.06 1.89 8.28
N TYR A 754 -21.81 1.49 8.12
CA TYR A 754 -21.38 0.59 7.06
C TYR A 754 -21.16 -0.81 7.64
N LEU A 755 -21.96 -1.79 7.24
CA LEU A 755 -21.79 -3.19 7.62
C LEU A 755 -21.03 -3.96 6.53
N HIS A 756 -19.92 -4.59 6.89
CA HIS A 756 -19.10 -5.38 5.98
C HIS A 756 -19.46 -6.86 6.09
N LEU A 757 -20.19 -7.34 5.09
CA LEU A 757 -20.71 -8.70 5.03
C LEU A 757 -19.89 -9.56 4.06
N ALA A 758 -19.88 -10.86 4.32
CA ALA A 758 -19.31 -11.87 3.44
C ALA A 758 -20.19 -13.12 3.43
N GLN A 759 -20.19 -13.85 2.31
CA GLN A 759 -20.82 -15.17 2.24
C GLN A 759 -19.79 -16.27 2.54
N GLY A 760 -20.10 -17.15 3.50
CA GLY A 760 -19.26 -18.30 3.81
C GLY A 760 -19.09 -19.27 2.64
N TRP A 761 -17.98 -20.02 2.63
CA TRP A 761 -17.71 -21.09 1.66
C TRP A 761 -18.40 -22.38 2.10
N SER A 762 -19.68 -22.54 1.78
CA SER A 762 -20.41 -23.76 2.14
C SER A 762 -21.57 -24.08 1.20
N ASP A 763 -21.70 -25.36 0.86
CA ASP A 763 -22.84 -25.94 0.14
C ASP A 763 -24.04 -26.22 1.07
N ALA A 764 -23.99 -25.82 2.34
CA ALA A 764 -25.02 -26.13 3.33
C ALA A 764 -26.27 -25.26 3.11
N GLY A 765 -27.14 -25.72 2.20
CA GLY A 765 -28.53 -25.30 2.08
C GLY A 765 -28.72 -23.95 1.38
N THR A 766 -29.05 -24.00 0.10
CA THR A 766 -29.66 -22.90 -0.68
C THR A 766 -31.08 -22.55 -0.20
N ASP A 767 -31.56 -23.13 0.90
CA ASP A 767 -32.89 -22.91 1.43
C ASP A 767 -32.85 -21.72 2.40
N GLY A 768 -33.23 -20.54 1.91
CA GLY A 768 -33.34 -19.30 2.68
C GLY A 768 -32.12 -18.40 2.54
N GLN A 769 -31.97 -17.74 1.39
CA GLN A 769 -31.05 -16.62 1.30
C GLN A 769 -31.54 -15.48 2.19
N ALA A 770 -30.61 -14.66 2.66
CA ALA A 770 -31.00 -13.45 3.38
C ALA A 770 -31.69 -12.52 2.38
N ALA A 771 -32.99 -12.28 2.56
CA ALA A 771 -33.72 -11.34 1.73
C ALA A 771 -33.50 -9.89 2.21
N GLU A 772 -33.38 -9.70 3.52
CA GLU A 772 -33.36 -8.37 4.12
C GLU A 772 -32.48 -8.28 5.38
N LEU A 773 -31.84 -7.14 5.53
CA LEU A 773 -31.05 -6.74 6.69
C LEU A 773 -31.70 -5.53 7.38
N GLN A 774 -31.96 -5.66 8.67
CA GLN A 774 -32.61 -4.62 9.48
C GLN A 774 -31.70 -4.12 10.60
N ILE A 775 -31.70 -2.81 10.80
CA ILE A 775 -31.12 -2.15 11.97
C ILE A 775 -32.25 -1.86 12.94
N VAL A 776 -32.13 -2.39 14.16
CA VAL A 776 -33.10 -2.27 15.23
C VAL A 776 -32.54 -1.36 16.32
N THR A 777 -33.32 -0.36 16.73
CA THR A 777 -32.98 0.59 17.81
C THR A 777 -34.15 0.66 18.78
N ASP A 778 -33.89 0.50 20.07
CA ASP A 778 -34.92 0.54 21.12
C ASP A 778 -36.13 -0.39 20.85
N GLY A 779 -35.86 -1.53 20.19
CA GLY A 779 -36.87 -2.54 19.84
C GLY A 779 -37.68 -2.26 18.57
N GLN A 780 -37.45 -1.13 17.89
CA GLN A 780 -38.09 -0.79 16.62
C GLN A 780 -37.09 -0.86 15.46
N VAL A 781 -37.58 -1.19 14.25
CA VAL A 781 -36.76 -1.17 13.04
C VAL A 781 -36.52 0.28 12.63
N ALA A 782 -35.27 0.73 12.74
CA ALA A 782 -34.86 2.07 12.35
C ALA A 782 -34.58 2.18 10.84
N ALA A 783 -34.04 1.12 10.26
CA ALA A 783 -33.77 1.03 8.82
C ALA A 783 -33.75 -0.43 8.37
N ALA A 784 -34.09 -0.67 7.11
CA ALA A 784 -34.05 -1.99 6.48
C ALA A 784 -33.54 -1.87 5.05
N LYS A 785 -32.80 -2.86 4.57
CA LYS A 785 -32.34 -2.95 3.18
C LYS A 785 -32.40 -4.38 2.68
N ALA A 786 -32.85 -4.55 1.44
CA ALA A 786 -32.74 -5.82 0.74
C ALA A 786 -31.25 -6.18 0.56
N LEU A 787 -30.95 -7.47 0.61
CA LEU A 787 -29.61 -7.99 0.36
C LEU A 787 -29.54 -8.63 -1.02
N ALA A 788 -28.42 -8.38 -1.70
CA ALA A 788 -28.12 -9.07 -2.94
C ALA A 788 -27.69 -10.51 -2.65
N VAL A 789 -27.98 -11.39 -3.59
CA VAL A 789 -27.53 -12.78 -3.53
C VAL A 789 -26.02 -12.83 -3.71
N LEU A 790 -25.31 -13.31 -2.68
CA LEU A 790 -23.86 -13.42 -2.70
C LEU A 790 -23.43 -14.83 -3.08
N SER A 791 -22.52 -14.92 -4.05
CA SER A 791 -21.78 -16.17 -4.29
C SER A 791 -20.85 -16.47 -3.10
N PRO A 792 -20.52 -17.74 -2.82
CA PRO A 792 -19.56 -18.10 -1.79
C PRO A 792 -18.25 -17.30 -1.90
N GLY A 793 -17.79 -16.71 -0.80
CA GLY A 793 -16.59 -15.88 -0.75
C GLY A 793 -16.76 -14.45 -1.29
N ALA A 794 -17.94 -14.07 -1.78
CA ALA A 794 -18.22 -12.68 -2.12
C ALA A 794 -18.44 -11.83 -0.86
N HIS A 795 -18.11 -10.56 -1.00
CA HIS A 795 -18.23 -9.52 0.00
C HIS A 795 -19.21 -8.46 -0.47
N GLN A 796 -19.93 -7.87 0.48
CA GLN A 796 -20.81 -6.75 0.23
C GLN A 796 -20.73 -5.75 1.39
N LEU A 797 -20.72 -4.47 1.04
CA LEU A 797 -20.87 -3.39 2.00
C LEU A 797 -22.32 -2.89 1.95
N VAL A 798 -22.96 -2.78 3.11
CA VAL A 798 -24.32 -2.24 3.21
C VAL A 798 -24.28 -0.99 4.07
N ALA A 799 -24.73 0.13 3.51
CA ALA A 799 -24.80 1.41 4.22
C ALA A 799 -26.22 1.65 4.75
N PHE A 800 -26.31 2.00 6.03
CA PHE A 800 -27.53 2.43 6.70
C PHE A 800 -27.39 3.84 7.20
N ASP A 801 -28.49 4.57 7.07
CA ASP A 801 -28.59 5.99 7.31
C ASP A 801 -29.54 6.19 8.49
N LEU A 802 -28.99 6.57 9.64
CA LEU A 802 -29.66 6.54 10.94
C LEU A 802 -29.73 7.94 11.56
N PRO A 803 -30.72 8.22 12.42
CA PRO A 803 -30.77 9.47 13.16
C PRO A 803 -29.47 9.76 13.92
N ALA A 804 -29.07 11.03 14.00
CA ALA A 804 -27.92 11.42 14.80
C ALA A 804 -28.07 10.96 16.26
N GLY A 805 -26.99 10.39 16.82
CA GLY A 805 -26.96 9.98 18.22
C GLY A 805 -27.55 8.61 18.54
N SER A 806 -27.94 7.78 17.57
CA SER A 806 -28.36 6.39 17.83
C SER A 806 -27.25 5.57 18.50
N ARG A 807 -27.41 5.22 19.79
CA ARG A 807 -26.36 4.57 20.61
C ARG A 807 -26.50 3.04 20.76
N ALA A 808 -27.71 2.51 20.72
CA ALA A 808 -27.96 1.08 20.83
C ALA A 808 -28.47 0.58 19.48
N LEU A 809 -27.58 -0.07 18.72
CA LEU A 809 -27.89 -0.64 17.41
C LEU A 809 -27.80 -2.15 17.48
N SER A 810 -28.83 -2.83 17.01
CA SER A 810 -28.84 -4.27 16.82
C SER A 810 -29.08 -4.60 15.35
N VAL A 811 -28.43 -5.63 14.84
CA VAL A 811 -28.57 -6.10 13.45
C VAL A 811 -29.41 -7.38 13.44
N ARG A 812 -30.47 -7.38 12.63
CA ARG A 812 -31.35 -8.52 12.39
C ARG A 812 -31.31 -8.89 10.90
N VAL A 813 -31.22 -10.18 10.62
CA VAL A 813 -31.27 -10.74 9.25
C VAL A 813 -32.57 -11.51 9.10
N LEU A 814 -33.31 -11.26 8.02
CA LEU A 814 -34.50 -12.01 7.65
C LEU A 814 -34.22 -12.90 6.44
N GLY A 815 -34.73 -14.13 6.48
CA GLY A 815 -34.72 -15.04 5.32
C GLY A 815 -35.78 -14.67 4.29
N ASP A 816 -35.76 -15.35 3.14
CA ASP A 816 -36.78 -15.20 2.08
C ASP A 816 -38.21 -15.49 2.55
N ASP A 817 -38.37 -16.27 3.62
CA ASP A 817 -39.64 -16.58 4.29
C ASP A 817 -40.12 -15.47 5.26
N GLY A 818 -39.35 -14.38 5.38
CA GLY A 818 -39.59 -13.28 6.30
C GLY A 818 -39.30 -13.60 7.77
N GLN A 819 -38.78 -14.79 8.08
CA GLN A 819 -38.45 -15.17 9.46
C GLN A 819 -37.04 -14.70 9.85
N PRO A 820 -36.81 -14.33 11.13
CA PRO A 820 -35.49 -13.99 11.60
C PRO A 820 -34.53 -15.18 11.52
N VAL A 821 -33.41 -14.97 10.82
CA VAL A 821 -32.31 -15.94 10.79
C VAL A 821 -31.55 -15.84 12.11
N PRO A 822 -31.41 -16.94 12.87
CA PRO A 822 -30.73 -16.89 14.16
C PRO A 822 -29.24 -16.63 14.00
N ILE A 823 -28.69 -15.81 14.90
CA ILE A 823 -27.25 -15.62 15.01
C ILE A 823 -26.59 -16.85 15.65
N LEU A 824 -25.39 -17.19 15.18
CA LEU A 824 -24.55 -18.23 15.74
C LEU A 824 -23.71 -17.66 16.89
N GLY A 825 -24.05 -18.06 18.11
CA GLY A 825 -23.29 -17.72 19.31
C GLY A 825 -22.06 -18.59 19.51
N ALA A 826 -21.46 -18.57 20.70
CA ALA A 826 -20.35 -19.46 21.05
C ALA A 826 -20.67 -20.90 20.66
N TRP A 827 -19.69 -21.62 20.11
CA TRP A 827 -19.87 -22.99 19.58
C TRP A 827 -20.77 -23.09 18.34
N HIS A 828 -21.08 -21.97 17.70
CA HIS A 828 -22.06 -21.87 16.62
C HIS A 828 -23.42 -22.48 16.98
N LEU A 829 -23.81 -22.35 18.25
CA LEU A 829 -25.17 -22.66 18.68
C LEU A 829 -26.09 -21.52 18.24
N ALA A 830 -27.19 -21.87 17.58
CA ALA A 830 -28.17 -20.90 17.11
C ALA A 830 -28.83 -20.19 18.32
N GLN A 831 -28.89 -18.86 18.25
CA GLN A 831 -29.50 -18.01 19.26
C GLN A 831 -30.57 -17.13 18.59
N PRO A 832 -31.83 -17.18 19.05
CA PRO A 832 -32.91 -16.38 18.48
C PRO A 832 -32.86 -14.95 19.04
N ARG A 833 -31.81 -14.19 18.70
CA ARG A 833 -31.61 -12.80 19.11
C ARG A 833 -30.93 -11.99 18.01
N ASP A 834 -31.11 -10.68 18.08
CA ASP A 834 -30.41 -9.75 17.20
C ASP A 834 -28.94 -9.55 17.65
N LEU A 835 -28.07 -9.19 16.72
CA LEU A 835 -26.68 -8.88 16.99
C LEU A 835 -26.52 -7.44 17.50
N ALA A 836 -26.25 -7.26 18.79
CA ALA A 836 -25.91 -5.94 19.32
C ALA A 836 -24.51 -5.49 18.83
N LEU A 837 -24.42 -4.28 18.28
CA LEU A 837 -23.16 -3.65 17.85
C LEU A 837 -22.51 -2.88 19.01
N VAL A 838 -21.19 -3.02 19.16
CA VAL A 838 -20.43 -2.33 20.22
C VAL A 838 -19.94 -0.97 19.72
N LEU A 839 -20.84 0.01 19.63
CA LEU A 839 -20.51 1.30 19.05
C LEU A 839 -19.34 2.02 19.76
N PRO A 840 -18.49 2.75 19.01
CA PRO A 840 -17.40 3.52 19.58
C PRO A 840 -17.92 4.61 20.52
N SER A 841 -17.14 4.92 21.56
CA SER A 841 -17.49 5.95 22.55
C SER A 841 -17.34 7.38 22.01
N GLU A 842 -16.46 7.57 21.03
CA GLU A 842 -16.21 8.85 20.38
C GLU A 842 -16.76 8.84 18.94
N PRO A 843 -17.22 9.99 18.42
CA PRO A 843 -17.64 10.12 17.02
C PRO A 843 -16.52 9.67 16.07
N GLN A 844 -16.86 8.90 15.06
CA GLN A 844 -15.93 8.46 14.02
C GLN A 844 -16.22 9.17 12.69
N THR A 845 -15.20 9.30 11.84
CA THR A 845 -15.39 9.73 10.45
C THR A 845 -15.11 8.53 9.56
N CYS A 846 -15.92 8.33 8.53
CA CYS A 846 -15.67 7.31 7.53
C CYS A 846 -16.25 7.78 6.18
N ILE A 847 -15.44 8.54 5.45
CA ILE A 847 -15.81 9.09 4.14
C ILE A 847 -14.98 8.40 3.06
N PRO A 848 -15.57 7.46 2.30
CA PRO A 848 -14.87 6.81 1.20
C PRO A 848 -14.60 7.80 0.08
N LEU A 849 -13.40 7.73 -0.50
CA LEU A 849 -12.96 8.52 -1.64
C LEU A 849 -12.63 7.57 -2.79
N ALA A 850 -12.75 8.06 -4.02
CA ALA A 850 -12.25 7.35 -5.18
C ALA A 850 -10.73 7.12 -5.05
N GLY A 851 -10.23 6.10 -5.72
CA GLY A 851 -8.82 5.70 -5.66
C GLY A 851 -8.56 4.66 -4.56
N GLY A 852 -9.58 4.24 -3.81
CA GLY A 852 -9.46 3.21 -2.78
C GLY A 852 -8.92 3.74 -1.46
N ILE A 853 -9.18 5.02 -1.17
CA ILE A 853 -8.78 5.69 0.07
C ILE A 853 -10.05 6.08 0.85
N THR A 854 -10.04 5.93 2.16
CA THR A 854 -11.11 6.42 3.05
C THR A 854 -10.53 7.43 4.04
N LEU A 855 -11.15 8.60 4.16
CA LEU A 855 -10.86 9.55 5.23
C LEU A 855 -11.52 9.04 6.52
N VAL A 856 -10.70 8.67 7.51
CA VAL A 856 -11.17 8.12 8.80
C VAL A 856 -11.12 9.13 9.95
N GLY A 857 -10.62 10.33 9.70
CA GLY A 857 -10.61 11.42 10.67
C GLY A 857 -9.87 12.65 10.14
N SER A 858 -10.20 13.80 10.71
CA SER A 858 -9.48 15.05 10.45
C SER A 858 -9.45 15.92 11.71
N GLN A 859 -8.39 16.70 11.86
CA GLN A 859 -8.22 17.67 12.93
C GLN A 859 -7.71 18.99 12.35
N VAL A 860 -8.24 20.10 12.88
CA VAL A 860 -7.84 21.45 12.51
C VAL A 860 -7.45 22.21 13.77
N ASP A 861 -6.20 22.67 13.82
CA ASP A 861 -5.71 23.54 14.89
C ASP A 861 -5.43 24.94 14.32
N ALA A 862 -6.14 25.95 14.84
CA ALA A 862 -6.00 27.34 14.42
C ALA A 862 -4.99 28.11 15.30
N GLY A 863 -4.04 28.80 14.65
CA GLY A 863 -3.09 29.72 15.26
C GLY A 863 -2.63 30.75 14.22
N LYS A 864 -1.38 31.24 14.29
CA LYS A 864 -0.81 32.10 13.23
C LYS A 864 -0.77 31.42 11.84
N SER A 865 -0.83 30.10 11.82
CA SER A 865 -1.01 29.24 10.65
C SER A 865 -2.07 28.19 10.98
N LEU A 866 -2.80 27.69 9.98
CA LEU A 866 -3.66 26.52 10.15
C LEU A 866 -2.81 25.26 10.07
N ARG A 867 -2.94 24.40 11.08
CA ARG A 867 -2.42 23.03 11.02
C ARG A 867 -3.58 22.09 10.72
N LEU A 868 -3.54 21.48 9.55
CA LEU A 868 -4.54 20.51 9.10
C LEU A 868 -3.95 19.12 9.18
N SER A 869 -4.64 18.21 9.86
CA SER A 869 -4.22 16.80 9.97
C SER A 869 -5.35 15.90 9.47
N GLY A 870 -5.03 14.94 8.62
CA GLY A 870 -5.97 13.93 8.13
C GLY A 870 -5.45 12.52 8.36
N TRP A 871 -6.34 11.59 8.67
CA TRP A 871 -6.04 10.17 8.74
C TRP A 871 -6.74 9.45 7.58
N LEU A 872 -5.93 8.87 6.69
CA LEU A 872 -6.37 8.27 5.44
C LEU A 872 -6.03 6.78 5.48
N ARG A 873 -7.04 5.94 5.26
CA ARG A 873 -6.91 4.48 5.20
C ARG A 873 -6.89 4.01 3.75
N ALA A 874 -5.92 3.18 3.38
CA ALA A 874 -5.93 2.46 2.12
C ALA A 874 -6.88 1.26 2.22
N ASP A 875 -8.00 1.29 1.49
CA ASP A 875 -8.93 0.16 1.44
C ASP A 875 -8.46 -0.95 0.49
N GLN A 876 -7.46 -0.64 -0.34
CA GLN A 876 -6.78 -1.57 -1.25
C GLN A 876 -5.35 -1.07 -1.53
N PRO A 877 -4.47 -1.93 -2.08
CA PRO A 877 -3.17 -1.48 -2.58
C PRO A 877 -3.34 -0.41 -3.66
N ILE A 878 -2.69 0.73 -3.47
CA ILE A 878 -2.79 1.88 -4.37
C ILE A 878 -1.68 1.79 -5.42
N THR A 879 -2.02 1.94 -6.70
CA THR A 879 -1.06 1.82 -7.82
C THR A 879 -0.85 3.12 -8.60
N ARG A 880 -1.60 4.17 -8.26
CA ARG A 880 -1.50 5.50 -8.89
C ARG A 880 -0.83 6.51 -7.96
N ASP A 881 -0.15 7.49 -8.55
CA ASP A 881 0.37 8.64 -7.85
C ASP A 881 -0.78 9.61 -7.51
N LEU A 882 -1.29 9.52 -6.29
CA LEU A 882 -2.35 10.41 -5.80
C LEU A 882 -1.75 11.51 -4.91
N SER A 883 -2.26 12.73 -5.09
CA SER A 883 -1.87 13.93 -4.35
C SER A 883 -3.04 14.46 -3.52
N LEU A 884 -2.71 15.07 -2.38
CA LEU A 884 -3.67 15.71 -1.49
C LEU A 884 -3.53 17.23 -1.60
N SER A 885 -4.65 17.90 -1.80
CA SER A 885 -4.81 19.35 -1.71
C SER A 885 -5.55 19.68 -0.42
N TRP A 886 -4.83 20.22 0.56
CA TRP A 886 -5.44 20.79 1.77
C TRP A 886 -5.67 22.28 1.57
N GLY A 887 -6.84 22.79 1.90
CA GLY A 887 -7.20 24.18 1.64
C GLY A 887 -7.90 24.91 2.78
N ALA A 888 -7.95 26.23 2.66
CA ALA A 888 -8.79 27.13 3.43
C ALA A 888 -9.38 28.20 2.50
N VAL A 889 -10.70 28.27 2.44
CA VAL A 889 -11.46 29.17 1.57
C VAL A 889 -12.10 30.28 2.42
N SER A 890 -11.87 31.52 2.03
CA SER A 890 -12.49 32.72 2.62
C SER A 890 -13.88 32.99 2.00
N PRO A 891 -14.76 33.80 2.65
CA PRO A 891 -16.12 34.02 2.16
C PRO A 891 -16.19 34.78 0.82
N ASP A 892 -15.13 35.52 0.49
CA ASP A 892 -14.92 36.20 -0.78
C ASP A 892 -14.47 35.23 -1.90
N GLY A 893 -14.33 33.95 -1.60
CA GLY A 893 -13.85 32.91 -2.53
C GLY A 893 -12.33 32.79 -2.59
N THR A 894 -11.57 33.60 -1.85
CA THR A 894 -10.10 33.50 -1.83
C THR A 894 -9.67 32.19 -1.19
N GLU A 895 -8.97 31.36 -1.97
CA GLU A 895 -8.53 30.03 -1.52
C GLU A 895 -7.01 29.99 -1.28
N ARG A 896 -6.61 29.39 -0.16
CA ARG A 896 -5.20 29.10 0.17
C ARG A 896 -5.05 27.59 0.25
N LYS A 897 -4.14 27.00 -0.52
CA LYS A 897 -3.93 25.54 -0.57
C LYS A 897 -2.48 25.13 -0.29
N ALA A 898 -2.34 23.89 0.16
CA ALA A 898 -1.10 23.15 0.23
C ALA A 898 -1.29 21.82 -0.51
N ASP A 899 -0.71 21.76 -1.71
CA ASP A 899 -0.65 20.57 -2.56
C ASP A 899 0.58 19.75 -2.23
N SER A 900 0.39 18.46 -1.92
CA SER A 900 1.54 17.59 -1.71
C SER A 900 1.25 16.11 -1.89
N THR A 901 2.32 15.37 -2.17
CA THR A 901 2.35 13.93 -1.92
C THR A 901 2.23 13.67 -0.41
N PRO A 902 1.41 12.69 0.02
CA PRO A 902 1.17 12.44 1.44
C PRO A 902 2.42 12.23 2.30
N ALA A 903 2.29 12.56 3.59
CA ALA A 903 3.32 12.45 4.62
C ALA A 903 4.62 13.19 4.22
N MET A 904 4.49 14.43 3.73
CA MET A 904 5.60 15.26 3.26
C MET A 904 6.43 14.57 2.15
N GLY A 905 5.79 13.80 1.27
CA GLY A 905 6.43 13.01 0.21
C GLY A 905 7.19 11.76 0.68
N ALA A 906 7.20 11.46 1.98
CA ALA A 906 7.92 10.32 2.52
C ALA A 906 7.25 8.97 2.22
N ILE A 907 5.91 8.98 2.14
CA ILE A 907 5.05 7.80 1.96
C ILE A 907 4.06 8.08 0.82
N PRO A 908 4.52 8.07 -0.45
CA PRO A 908 3.65 8.31 -1.59
C PRO A 908 2.52 7.29 -1.67
N ALA A 909 1.35 7.72 -2.16
CA ALA A 909 0.13 6.93 -2.20
C ALA A 909 0.34 5.56 -2.86
N LEU A 910 1.06 5.49 -3.99
CA LEU A 910 1.35 4.23 -4.71
C LEU A 910 2.16 3.18 -3.91
N LYS A 911 2.63 3.52 -2.71
CA LYS A 911 3.31 2.59 -1.79
C LYS A 911 2.39 2.08 -0.69
N TRP A 912 1.13 2.51 -0.64
CA TRP A 912 0.21 2.16 0.42
C TRP A 912 -0.32 0.75 0.20
N GLY A 913 -0.10 -0.12 1.19
CA GLY A 913 -0.64 -1.47 1.23
C GLY A 913 -2.05 -1.51 1.81
N TRP A 914 -2.70 -2.66 1.67
CA TRP A 914 -4.04 -2.90 2.23
C TRP A 914 -4.08 -2.60 3.73
N GLY A 915 -5.06 -1.80 4.17
CA GLY A 915 -5.28 -1.45 5.57
C GLY A 915 -4.30 -0.44 6.16
N TRP A 916 -3.41 0.14 5.35
CA TRP A 916 -2.47 1.16 5.82
C TRP A 916 -3.22 2.42 6.27
N LEU A 917 -2.89 2.89 7.46
CA LEU A 917 -3.39 4.15 8.01
C LEU A 917 -2.29 5.20 7.99
N VAL A 918 -2.40 6.15 7.07
CA VAL A 918 -1.43 7.24 6.89
C VAL A 918 -2.04 8.54 7.38
N GLN A 919 -1.33 9.19 8.29
CA GLN A 919 -1.63 10.54 8.74
C GLN A 919 -0.83 11.53 7.88
N ASP A 920 -1.53 12.46 7.24
CA ASP A 920 -0.95 13.60 6.54
C ASP A 920 -1.13 14.87 7.39
N ILE A 921 -0.12 15.72 7.43
CA ILE A 921 -0.14 16.96 8.22
C ILE A 921 0.37 18.09 7.33
N GLN A 922 -0.47 19.11 7.14
CA GLN A 922 -0.14 20.32 6.38
C GLN A 922 -0.24 21.57 7.23
N HIS A 923 0.59 22.55 6.88
CA HIS A 923 0.58 23.88 7.48
C HIS A 923 0.22 24.89 6.39
N ILE A 924 -0.91 25.59 6.55
CA ILE A 924 -1.34 26.66 5.65
C ILE A 924 -1.10 28.00 6.34
N SER A 925 -0.34 28.88 5.69
CA SER A 925 -0.14 30.24 6.18
C SER A 925 -1.44 31.04 6.07
N LEU A 926 -1.78 31.76 7.15
CA LEU A 926 -2.89 32.72 7.18
C LEU A 926 -2.44 34.16 6.97
N GLU A 927 -1.17 34.37 6.61
CA GLU A 927 -0.63 35.71 6.38
C GLU A 927 -1.43 36.42 5.27
N GLY A 928 -1.92 37.63 5.57
CA GLY A 928 -2.78 38.40 4.68
C GLY A 928 -4.26 37.98 4.64
N ALA A 929 -4.71 37.04 5.48
CA ALA A 929 -6.14 36.78 5.66
C ALA A 929 -6.81 37.91 6.48
N PRO A 930 -8.02 38.38 6.11
CA PRO A 930 -8.75 39.35 6.93
C PRO A 930 -9.04 38.74 8.31
N SER A 931 -8.53 39.36 9.37
CA SER A 931 -8.79 38.91 10.75
C SER A 931 -10.30 38.94 11.03
N GLY A 932 -10.80 37.91 11.72
CA GLY A 932 -12.23 37.74 11.97
C GLY A 932 -13.04 37.14 10.82
N SER A 933 -12.45 36.84 9.65
CA SER A 933 -13.15 36.17 8.56
C SER A 933 -13.39 34.68 8.84
N THR A 934 -14.56 34.16 8.44
CA THR A 934 -14.84 32.72 8.49
C THR A 934 -14.11 32.01 7.36
N LEU A 935 -13.28 31.02 7.70
CA LEU A 935 -12.56 30.16 6.78
C LEU A 935 -13.20 28.77 6.77
N VAL A 936 -13.43 28.23 5.58
CA VAL A 936 -13.85 26.84 5.39
C VAL A 936 -12.65 26.02 4.97
N THR A 937 -12.26 25.05 5.79
CA THR A 937 -11.15 24.14 5.47
C THR A 937 -11.60 23.04 4.52
N THR A 938 -10.75 22.70 3.56
CA THR A 938 -11.08 21.78 2.47
C THR A 938 -10.03 20.68 2.30
N LEU A 939 -10.48 19.54 1.79
CA LEU A 939 -9.62 18.45 1.33
C LEU A 939 -10.09 17.99 -0.06
N GLU A 940 -9.13 17.87 -0.96
CA GLU A 940 -9.33 17.38 -2.32
C GLU A 940 -8.23 16.36 -2.64
N LEU A 941 -8.61 15.25 -3.27
CA LEU A 941 -7.71 14.18 -3.73
C LEU A 941 -7.70 14.23 -5.26
N TYR A 942 -6.52 14.14 -5.88
CA TYR A 942 -6.42 14.16 -7.34
C TYR A 942 -5.27 13.29 -7.84
N ASP A 943 -5.33 12.88 -9.11
CA ASP A 943 -4.23 12.17 -9.77
C ASP A 943 -3.10 13.15 -10.10
N ALA A 944 -1.88 12.83 -9.67
CA ALA A 944 -0.74 13.75 -9.73
C ALA A 944 -0.27 14.06 -11.17
N PHE A 945 -0.66 13.27 -12.17
CA PHE A 945 -0.25 13.46 -13.55
C PHE A 945 -1.36 14.05 -14.42
N THR A 946 -2.60 13.66 -14.20
CA THR A 946 -3.76 14.15 -14.96
C THR A 946 -4.44 15.34 -14.32
N LEU A 947 -4.10 15.68 -13.07
CA LEU A 947 -4.76 16.70 -12.24
C LEU A 947 -6.27 16.48 -12.10
N ALA A 948 -6.78 15.31 -12.48
CA ALA A 948 -8.19 14.98 -12.40
C ALA A 948 -8.57 14.79 -10.93
N PRO A 949 -9.55 15.54 -10.41
CA PRO A 949 -10.01 15.35 -9.06
C PRO A 949 -10.72 14.01 -8.91
N LEU A 950 -10.50 13.36 -7.78
CA LEU A 950 -11.14 12.10 -7.41
C LEU A 950 -12.43 12.38 -6.65
N GLN A 951 -13.44 11.56 -6.91
CA GLN A 951 -14.78 11.72 -6.36
C GLN A 951 -14.85 11.37 -4.87
N VAL A 952 -15.68 12.12 -4.16
CA VAL A 952 -16.17 11.76 -2.83
C VAL A 952 -17.27 10.72 -3.00
N LEU A 953 -17.07 9.53 -2.46
CA LEU A 953 -17.99 8.40 -2.58
C LEU A 953 -18.97 8.36 -1.41
N ASP A 954 -19.62 9.50 -1.15
CA ASP A 954 -20.72 9.67 -0.20
C ASP A 954 -21.78 10.59 -0.82
N GLU A 955 -22.88 9.99 -1.24
CA GLU A 955 -23.99 10.66 -1.93
C GLU A 955 -24.73 11.70 -1.07
N ARG A 956 -24.57 11.67 0.27
CA ARG A 956 -25.09 12.74 1.13
C ARG A 956 -24.28 14.02 0.94
N ARG A 957 -22.95 13.88 0.88
CA ARG A 957 -22.00 14.99 0.66
C ARG A 957 -22.08 15.53 -0.77
N VAL A 958 -22.20 14.64 -1.76
CA VAL A 958 -22.38 15.03 -3.17
C VAL A 958 -23.61 15.94 -3.34
N ARG A 959 -24.73 15.61 -2.67
CA ARG A 959 -25.95 16.45 -2.68
C ARG A 959 -25.76 17.84 -2.09
N GLU A 960 -24.77 18.04 -1.22
CA GLU A 960 -24.38 19.36 -0.67
C GLU A 960 -23.31 20.06 -1.53
N GLY A 961 -23.00 19.55 -2.72
CA GLY A 961 -22.00 20.12 -3.63
C GLY A 961 -20.55 19.76 -3.25
N GLN A 962 -20.32 18.74 -2.42
CA GLN A 962 -19.00 18.27 -2.01
C GLN A 962 -18.54 17.04 -2.82
N GLY A 963 -18.79 17.03 -4.14
CA GLY A 963 -18.58 15.85 -4.99
C GLY A 963 -17.12 15.49 -5.27
N THR A 964 -16.21 16.47 -5.25
CA THR A 964 -14.76 16.28 -5.46
C THR A 964 -13.92 16.97 -4.39
N ARG A 965 -14.53 17.88 -3.62
CA ARG A 965 -13.89 18.67 -2.57
C ARG A 965 -14.70 18.57 -1.28
N LEU A 966 -14.09 18.03 -0.24
CA LEU A 966 -14.69 17.92 1.09
C LEU A 966 -14.54 19.22 1.87
N ARG A 967 -15.59 19.61 2.60
CA ARG A 967 -15.52 20.65 3.64
C ARG A 967 -15.35 19.98 4.99
N LEU A 968 -14.31 20.37 5.74
CA LEU A 968 -13.92 19.70 6.98
C LEU A 968 -14.38 20.46 8.22
N ALA A 969 -14.05 21.74 8.32
CA ALA A 969 -14.41 22.59 9.44
C ALA A 969 -14.49 24.06 9.04
N GLU A 970 -15.38 24.80 9.70
CA GLU A 970 -15.44 26.26 9.65
C GLU A 970 -14.75 26.85 10.89
N LEU A 971 -13.98 27.91 10.70
CA LEU A 971 -13.22 28.54 11.77
C LEU A 971 -12.98 30.02 11.50
N THR A 972 -12.87 30.81 12.55
CA THR A 972 -12.59 32.24 12.44
C THR A 972 -11.09 32.49 12.35
N ALA A 973 -10.64 33.25 11.35
CA ALA A 973 -9.26 33.70 11.23
C ALA A 973 -8.88 34.53 12.47
N PRO A 974 -7.77 34.21 13.16
CA PRO A 974 -7.40 34.83 14.43
C PRO A 974 -6.98 36.30 14.35
#